data_AF-A0A1H7PRF7-F1
#
_entry.id   AF-A0A1H7PRF7-F1
#
_cell.length_a   1.000
_cell.length_b   1.000
_cell.length_c   1.000
_cell.angle_alpha   90.00
_cell.angle_beta   90.00
_cell.angle_gamma   90.00
#
_symmetry.space_group_name_H-M   'P 1'
#
loop_
_entity.id
_entity.type
_entity.pdbx_description
1 polymer ?
#
loop_
_entity_poly.entity_id
_entity_poly.type
_entity_poly.pdbx_seq_one_letter_code
_entity_poly.pdbx_strand_id
1 'polypeptide(L)'
;MNSYTFHINLYDLAFLGAIFTGLTFALLLYFTRTANRSANRFLALALVTMVLWMMRILAIDLRLETYLPRWDRLPMQFLLALGPLVYFYVLKITRPEYQFRWKDLLHFSPLLLEQAALALEIRESTRTGIPVYATHIFQQLNPVLQLFIFISVIIYLYFSDKLIQNFYRRLQPVLMDRSLLEFRWLRRLLGTTALLWFLWLFFAAIDYLGYRNQLGIHVYYPFYTFFVIIIIWTAAAALLKPQAAAALLKPQAAAVAQAAAIIKPPVPAELRAKGAWLKRAMEANHYHRDPELSLGTLAEKLSLPPHELSRIINTVFKKGFNDLINEYRVMDAVRKMQDPAYDHITLLGIAFEAGFNSKTTFNRIFKQMTGKNPTEYKKHLENERPTYNLGRYPRPERLILNREPPQKWVPEKLNSRFMFRNYVKVAIRNLQRHKGFTAINIMGLSIGLATCLLIVFYVTDELGYDKYNTKANNIYRADMEVKFGSNANSYAAVQSGFADEAKKDFATVEQVVRLRPAYEQPAGFHVKKGNTVLQETSVIYADATLFKVFTLPMITGNPATALAEPNTVVLTESLAKKYFDAVNVAGQTLVLNDTLNFKVTGVIKDLPEQSHFNYHMFLSMETLPDNRNPNWGGGGYNTYLLLKPGANTTAISKKLSSVAMEFIAPYLGKDDYLKYTLTPVTSIHLHSNLQQELGHNGSIQYVYIFSAVGLFILLIACVNFMNLSTARSSNRAKEVGVRKVLGSPRKYLIAQFLTESVLVTFASAVIAIVMAWLFMPLFNQVSGKQLAFTWQTFAWLVPCSLVLVVIIGFIAGSYPAFFLSRFQPVNVLKGRFSAGFKGGSLRSFLLVFQFGISIFLIIGTMVIYNQLHYIQTTNLGYNRNQVLIIKNTERLNNQAQTFKQQIKQLPEVEDASLSGFVPTGVASKITALFPDATLTSHTSMLTEFWPVDEDYIKTMGMQLQSGRNFSPGMKTDSSSVIINEAAAKFFGFKDPLNKTIYRNTAGVQQFKIIGVIKDFHFKSLRENITPVVLYLAGDKGALNVKLNTANITSLMGKIKDKWKAIAPDQQFTYSFMDAEFDAAYRAENRIGVIFVAFTFLAIVIACLGLFGLAAYAAEQRTKEIGIRKVMGATVPALVGLLSKDFIKLVLIAIVIASPIAWYAMQQWLHDFAYRAAIHWWHIAIAGMAAIIIAFATVSFQAIKAALANPVRSLRAE
;
A
#
# COMPACT_ATOMS: atom_id res chain seq x y z
N MET A 1 -25.02 5.02 -14.97
CA MET A 1 -23.85 5.64 -14.32
C MET A 1 -22.68 4.71 -14.54
N ASN A 2 -21.62 5.13 -15.24
CA ASN A 2 -20.41 4.32 -15.31
C ASN A 2 -19.78 4.31 -13.92
N SER A 3 -19.92 3.20 -13.21
CA SER A 3 -19.16 2.86 -12.01
C SER A 3 -17.69 2.85 -12.39
N TYR A 4 -17.00 3.97 -12.18
CA TYR A 4 -15.56 4.06 -12.29
C TYR A 4 -14.96 3.26 -11.12
N THR A 5 -14.83 1.96 -11.34
CA THR A 5 -14.11 1.06 -10.45
C THR A 5 -12.67 1.54 -10.32
N PHE A 6 -12.28 1.80 -9.08
CA PHE A 6 -10.97 2.25 -8.67
C PHE A 6 -9.88 1.29 -9.16
N HIS A 7 -9.19 1.62 -10.25
CA HIS A 7 -7.97 0.93 -10.67
C HIS A 7 -6.76 1.70 -10.11
N ILE A 8 -6.43 1.48 -8.82
CA ILE A 8 -5.06 1.73 -8.37
C ILE A 8 -4.21 0.59 -8.92
N ASN A 9 -3.40 0.89 -9.93
CA ASN A 9 -2.39 -0.03 -10.40
C ASN A 9 -1.15 0.03 -9.49
N LEU A 10 -0.30 -1.00 -9.58
CA LEU A 10 0.97 -1.06 -8.84
C LEU A 10 1.83 0.21 -9.05
N TYR A 11 1.71 0.83 -10.22
CA TYR A 11 2.39 2.07 -10.58
C TYR A 11 1.89 3.29 -9.79
N ASP A 12 0.58 3.42 -9.56
CA ASP A 12 0.01 4.55 -8.79
C ASP A 12 0.46 4.48 -7.33
N LEU A 13 0.52 3.26 -6.79
CA LEU A 13 1.05 2.97 -5.46
C LEU A 13 2.56 3.28 -5.38
N ALA A 14 3.31 2.94 -6.43
CA ALA A 14 4.72 3.30 -6.54
C ALA A 14 4.93 4.83 -6.65
N PHE A 15 4.08 5.53 -7.41
CA PHE A 15 4.09 6.98 -7.54
C PHE A 15 3.77 7.68 -6.22
N LEU A 16 2.73 7.24 -5.50
CA LEU A 16 2.40 7.75 -4.16
C LEU A 16 3.57 7.54 -3.19
N GLY A 17 4.17 6.35 -3.18
CA GLY A 17 5.37 6.07 -2.40
C GLY A 17 6.55 6.96 -2.79
N ALA A 18 6.74 7.22 -4.08
CA ALA A 18 7.77 8.07 -4.61
C ALA A 18 7.55 9.56 -4.28
N ILE A 19 6.30 10.04 -4.27
CA ILE A 19 5.92 11.41 -3.84
C ILE A 19 6.25 11.56 -2.35
N PHE A 20 5.80 10.61 -1.52
CA PHE A 20 6.06 10.60 -0.09
C PHE A 20 7.57 10.60 0.20
N THR A 21 8.32 9.71 -0.45
CA THR A 21 9.77 9.62 -0.27
C THR A 21 10.52 10.84 -0.81
N GLY A 22 10.11 11.40 -1.93
CA GLY A 22 10.69 12.63 -2.49
C GLY A 22 10.49 13.83 -1.56
N LEU A 23 9.25 14.07 -1.08
CA LEU A 23 8.93 15.17 -0.16
C LEU A 23 9.67 15.05 1.17
N THR A 24 9.73 13.84 1.73
CA THR A 24 10.49 13.59 2.97
C THR A 24 11.96 13.91 2.80
N PHE A 25 12.63 13.43 1.74
CA PHE A 25 14.03 13.76 1.48
C PHE A 25 14.25 15.24 1.18
N ALA A 26 13.34 15.89 0.45
CA ALA A 26 13.41 17.33 0.20
C ALA A 26 13.36 18.15 1.49
N LEU A 27 12.40 17.86 2.37
CA LEU A 27 12.27 18.54 3.66
C LEU A 27 13.48 18.25 4.56
N LEU A 28 13.96 17.01 4.59
CA LEU A 28 15.17 16.66 5.33
C LEU A 28 16.38 17.46 4.83
N LEU A 29 16.64 17.49 3.52
CA LEU A 29 17.71 18.27 2.89
C LEU A 29 17.60 19.76 3.21
N TYR A 30 16.40 20.34 3.05
CA TYR A 30 16.16 21.76 3.25
C TYR A 30 16.47 22.23 4.68
N PHE A 31 16.11 21.41 5.67
CA PHE A 31 16.29 21.70 7.07
C PHE A 31 17.58 21.14 7.69
N THR A 32 18.47 20.52 6.89
CA THR A 32 19.79 20.08 7.38
C THR A 32 20.67 21.27 7.79
N ARG A 33 21.29 21.18 8.98
CA ARG A 33 22.27 22.17 9.49
C ARG A 33 23.70 21.67 9.25
N THR A 34 24.09 21.57 7.97
CA THR A 34 25.39 21.02 7.54
C THR A 34 26.27 22.07 6.85
N ALA A 35 27.57 21.78 6.68
CA ALA A 35 28.55 22.72 6.10
C ALA A 35 28.16 23.23 4.69
N ASN A 36 27.44 22.43 3.91
CA ASN A 36 26.94 22.78 2.56
C ASN A 36 25.43 23.08 2.53
N ARG A 37 24.90 23.79 3.54
CA ARG A 37 23.45 24.10 3.67
C ARG A 37 22.83 24.68 2.39
N SER A 38 23.52 25.59 1.71
CA SER A 38 23.05 26.20 0.47
C SER A 38 22.96 25.20 -0.69
N ALA A 39 23.92 24.28 -0.81
CA ALA A 39 23.88 23.25 -1.86
C ALA A 39 22.70 22.30 -1.63
N ASN A 40 22.53 21.82 -0.38
CA ASN A 40 21.43 20.92 -0.03
C ASN A 40 20.05 21.54 -0.29
N ARG A 41 19.92 22.87 -0.19
CA ARG A 41 18.68 23.59 -0.55
C ARG A 41 18.38 23.56 -2.05
N PHE A 42 19.40 23.72 -2.91
CA PHE A 42 19.20 23.58 -4.36
C PHE A 42 18.79 22.16 -4.75
N LEU A 43 19.39 21.14 -4.11
CA LEU A 43 18.98 19.75 -4.32
C LEU A 43 17.58 19.47 -3.77
N ALA A 44 17.22 20.04 -2.61
CA ALA A 44 15.87 19.96 -2.06
C ALA A 44 14.83 20.56 -3.01
N LEU A 45 15.11 21.74 -3.59
CA LEU A 45 14.25 22.36 -4.58
C LEU A 45 14.14 21.51 -5.84
N ALA A 46 15.23 20.88 -6.31
CA ALA A 46 15.19 19.97 -7.45
C ALA A 46 14.34 18.71 -7.19
N LEU A 47 14.31 18.22 -5.95
CA LEU A 47 13.37 17.15 -5.56
C LEU A 47 11.93 17.66 -5.56
N VAL A 48 11.67 18.85 -5.02
CA VAL A 48 10.31 19.42 -4.99
C VAL A 48 9.77 19.61 -6.40
N THR A 49 10.57 20.13 -7.34
CA THR A 49 10.14 20.30 -8.73
C THR A 49 9.79 18.96 -9.38
N MET A 50 10.58 17.91 -9.11
CA MET A 50 10.29 16.56 -9.60
C MET A 50 9.02 15.96 -8.98
N VAL A 51 8.82 16.15 -7.67
CA VAL A 51 7.63 15.64 -6.97
C VAL A 51 6.36 16.36 -7.41
N LEU A 52 6.41 17.68 -7.60
CA LEU A 52 5.27 18.45 -8.13
C LEU A 52 4.87 17.97 -9.52
N TRP A 53 5.84 17.73 -10.40
CA TRP A 53 5.56 17.16 -11.71
C TRP A 53 4.92 15.77 -11.63
N MET A 54 5.42 14.92 -10.73
CA MET A 54 4.88 13.59 -10.54
C MET A 54 3.46 13.59 -9.95
N MET A 55 3.18 14.52 -9.02
CA MET A 55 1.81 14.76 -8.53
C MET A 55 0.88 15.20 -9.66
N ARG A 56 1.36 16.01 -10.61
CA ARG A 56 0.58 16.37 -11.80
C ARG A 56 0.29 15.16 -12.68
N ILE A 57 1.28 14.32 -12.97
CA ILE A 57 1.08 13.09 -13.79
C ILE A 57 0.07 12.16 -13.12
N LEU A 58 0.25 11.89 -11.83
CA LEU A 58 -0.66 11.04 -11.07
C LEU A 58 -2.08 11.63 -11.04
N ALA A 59 -2.21 12.95 -10.92
CA ALA A 59 -3.52 13.61 -10.95
C ALA A 59 -4.22 13.52 -12.31
N ILE A 60 -3.47 13.58 -13.41
CA ILE A 60 -4.02 13.35 -14.76
C ILE A 60 -4.51 11.91 -14.89
N ASP A 61 -3.72 10.96 -14.39
CA ASP A 61 -4.04 9.54 -14.50
C ASP A 61 -5.29 9.15 -13.71
N LEU A 62 -5.36 9.62 -12.47
CA LEU A 62 -6.51 9.43 -11.58
C LEU A 62 -7.71 10.32 -11.95
N ARG A 63 -7.60 11.13 -13.01
CA ARG A 63 -8.60 12.14 -13.44
C ARG A 63 -9.10 13.00 -12.28
N LEU A 64 -8.17 13.50 -11.47
CA LEU A 64 -8.45 14.17 -10.20
C LEU A 64 -9.40 15.37 -10.33
N GLU A 65 -9.41 16.03 -11.49
CA GLU A 65 -10.31 17.14 -11.82
C GLU A 65 -11.80 16.81 -11.77
N THR A 66 -12.16 15.54 -11.98
CA THR A 66 -13.54 15.08 -11.87
C THR A 66 -14.03 15.15 -10.42
N TYR A 67 -13.09 15.10 -9.46
CA TYR A 67 -13.36 15.11 -8.03
C TYR A 67 -13.03 16.47 -7.38
N LEU A 68 -11.97 17.14 -7.84
CA LEU A 68 -11.52 18.44 -7.38
C LEU A 68 -11.55 19.42 -8.56
N PRO A 69 -12.68 20.15 -8.74
CA PRO A 69 -12.78 21.15 -9.78
C PRO A 69 -11.63 22.15 -9.61
N ARG A 70 -10.92 22.46 -10.70
CA ARG A 70 -9.78 23.41 -10.76
C ARG A 70 -8.43 22.88 -10.27
N TRP A 71 -8.32 21.60 -9.89
CA TRP A 71 -7.02 21.02 -9.49
C TRP A 71 -5.98 21.06 -10.61
N ASP A 72 -6.44 20.84 -11.85
CA ASP A 72 -5.69 20.93 -13.09
C ASP A 72 -5.11 22.33 -13.36
N ARG A 73 -5.61 23.36 -12.66
CA ARG A 73 -5.17 24.76 -12.79
C ARG A 73 -4.01 25.15 -11.86
N LEU A 74 -3.55 24.24 -10.98
CA LEU A 74 -2.41 24.54 -10.11
C LEU A 74 -1.09 24.52 -10.90
N PRO A 75 -0.21 25.53 -10.75
CA PRO A 75 1.09 25.55 -11.43
C PRO A 75 2.02 24.54 -10.78
N MET A 76 1.98 23.29 -11.24
CA MET A 76 2.82 22.19 -10.74
C MET A 76 3.94 21.80 -11.71
N GLN A 77 4.11 22.53 -12.82
CA GLN A 77 5.19 22.31 -13.79
C GLN A 77 6.33 23.30 -13.56
N PHE A 78 7.48 22.79 -13.12
CA PHE A 78 8.70 23.58 -12.90
C PHE A 78 9.94 22.84 -13.43
N LEU A 79 9.77 22.02 -14.46
CA LEU A 79 10.84 21.13 -14.93
C LEU A 79 11.99 21.88 -15.57
N LEU A 80 11.74 23.06 -16.14
CA LEU A 80 12.80 23.89 -16.72
C LEU A 80 13.78 24.42 -15.64
N ALA A 81 13.37 24.43 -14.37
CA ALA A 81 14.26 24.75 -13.25
C ALA A 81 15.16 23.57 -12.83
N LEU A 82 14.86 22.33 -13.23
CA LEU A 82 15.59 21.13 -12.77
C LEU A 82 17.08 21.17 -13.16
N GLY A 83 17.39 21.47 -14.42
CA GLY A 83 18.76 21.61 -14.92
C GLY A 83 19.57 22.65 -14.14
N PRO A 84 19.12 23.92 -14.07
CA PRO A 84 19.76 24.96 -13.28
C PRO A 84 19.95 24.58 -11.80
N LEU A 85 18.95 23.98 -11.15
CA LEU A 85 19.04 23.58 -9.73
C LEU A 85 20.13 22.53 -9.49
N VAL A 86 20.23 21.53 -10.37
CA VAL A 86 21.30 20.53 -10.33
C VAL A 86 22.66 21.19 -10.57
N TYR A 87 22.76 22.11 -11.52
CA TYR A 87 24.00 22.86 -11.77
C TYR A 87 24.45 23.67 -10.56
N PHE A 88 23.56 24.42 -9.91
CA PHE A 88 23.91 25.21 -8.73
C PHE A 88 24.26 24.35 -7.51
N TYR A 89 23.65 23.16 -7.39
CA TYR A 89 24.08 22.17 -6.42
C TYR A 89 25.55 21.74 -6.66
N VAL A 90 25.89 21.38 -7.90
CA VAL A 90 27.26 20.98 -8.28
C VAL A 90 28.25 22.14 -8.16
N LEU A 91 27.85 23.35 -8.56
CA LEU A 91 28.65 24.57 -8.44
C LEU A 91 28.99 24.86 -6.99
N LYS A 92 28.00 24.81 -6.09
CA LYS A 92 28.22 25.12 -4.67
C LYS A 92 29.04 24.05 -3.96
N ILE A 93 28.97 22.80 -4.40
CA ILE A 93 29.81 21.71 -3.90
C ILE A 93 31.25 21.81 -4.39
N THR A 94 31.46 22.17 -5.66
CA THR A 94 32.80 22.31 -6.26
C THR A 94 33.47 23.65 -5.93
N ARG A 95 32.68 24.69 -5.62
CA ARG A 95 33.12 26.04 -5.22
C ARG A 95 32.31 26.56 -4.02
N PRO A 96 32.66 26.15 -2.79
CA PRO A 96 31.93 26.56 -1.58
C PRO A 96 31.91 28.09 -1.36
N GLU A 97 32.98 28.78 -1.76
CA GLU A 97 33.15 30.25 -1.66
C GLU A 97 32.21 31.04 -2.59
N TYR A 98 31.63 30.40 -3.62
CA TYR A 98 30.82 31.11 -4.61
C TYR A 98 29.54 31.69 -3.99
N GLN A 99 29.40 33.02 -4.02
CA GLN A 99 28.17 33.70 -3.62
C GLN A 99 27.24 33.86 -4.82
N PHE A 100 25.96 33.58 -4.61
CA PHE A 100 24.93 33.66 -5.65
C PHE A 100 24.69 35.14 -6.01
N ARG A 101 24.81 35.48 -7.30
CA ARG A 101 24.67 36.86 -7.81
C ARG A 101 23.35 37.02 -8.56
N TRP A 102 22.88 38.27 -8.73
CA TRP A 102 21.67 38.56 -9.51
C TRP A 102 21.71 38.01 -10.94
N LYS A 103 22.88 38.02 -11.60
CA LYS A 103 23.05 37.44 -12.95
C LYS A 103 22.81 35.93 -12.99
N ASP A 104 22.97 35.23 -11.86
CA ASP A 104 22.73 33.78 -11.78
C ASP A 104 21.24 33.43 -11.88
N LEU A 105 20.33 34.38 -11.60
CA LEU A 105 18.90 34.19 -11.78
C LEU A 105 18.51 34.06 -13.25
N LEU A 106 19.31 34.56 -14.18
CA LEU A 106 19.06 34.41 -15.63
C LEU A 106 19.07 32.95 -16.07
N HIS A 107 19.75 32.06 -15.34
CA HIS A 107 19.70 30.62 -15.61
C HIS A 107 18.29 30.02 -15.44
N PHE A 108 17.40 30.70 -14.69
CA PHE A 108 16.02 30.33 -14.48
C PHE A 108 15.04 31.05 -15.43
N SER A 109 15.51 31.91 -16.34
CA SER A 109 14.62 32.60 -17.31
C SER A 109 13.74 31.66 -18.15
N PRO A 110 14.16 30.44 -18.54
CA PRO A 110 13.28 29.51 -19.25
C PRO A 110 12.05 29.09 -18.45
N LEU A 111 12.11 29.15 -17.11
CA LEU A 111 10.98 28.87 -16.24
C LEU A 111 9.81 29.83 -16.50
N LEU A 112 10.09 31.08 -16.85
CA LEU A 112 9.06 32.07 -17.16
C LEU A 112 8.27 31.70 -18.42
N LEU A 113 8.92 31.07 -19.41
CA LEU A 113 8.24 30.53 -20.59
C LEU A 113 7.32 29.36 -20.22
N GLU A 114 7.76 28.47 -19.32
CA GLU A 114 6.93 27.38 -18.78
C GLU A 114 5.68 27.91 -18.08
N GLN A 115 5.84 28.92 -17.21
CA GLN A 115 4.72 29.53 -16.49
C GLN A 115 3.78 30.33 -17.39
N ALA A 116 4.32 30.99 -18.43
CA ALA A 116 3.51 31.71 -19.42
C ALA A 116 2.65 30.75 -20.25
N ALA A 117 3.21 29.61 -20.67
CA ALA A 117 2.46 28.57 -21.35
C ALA A 117 1.35 27.98 -20.47
N LEU A 118 1.66 27.64 -19.21
CA LEU A 118 0.67 27.23 -18.21
C LEU A 118 -0.45 28.26 -18.02
N ALA A 119 -0.12 29.55 -17.97
CA ALA A 119 -1.14 30.60 -17.83
C ALA A 119 -2.08 30.67 -19.05
N LEU A 120 -1.58 30.42 -20.26
CA LEU A 120 -2.39 30.32 -21.47
C LEU A 120 -3.28 29.08 -21.47
N GLU A 121 -2.75 27.93 -21.08
CA GLU A 121 -3.52 26.68 -20.93
C GLU A 121 -4.65 26.83 -19.89
N ILE A 122 -4.36 27.44 -18.74
CA ILE A 122 -5.35 27.73 -17.70
C ILE A 122 -6.41 28.70 -18.22
N ARG A 123 -6.01 29.73 -18.97
CA ARG A 123 -6.93 30.71 -19.55
C ARG A 123 -7.91 30.04 -20.53
N GLU A 124 -7.41 29.16 -21.40
CA GLU A 124 -8.28 28.39 -22.30
C GLU A 124 -9.19 27.44 -21.53
N SER A 125 -8.66 26.68 -20.57
CA SER A 125 -9.47 25.81 -19.68
C SER A 125 -10.58 26.57 -18.95
N THR A 126 -10.29 27.79 -18.46
CA THR A 126 -11.32 28.64 -17.83
C THR A 126 -12.40 29.11 -18.80
N ARG A 127 -12.07 29.25 -20.09
CA ARG A 127 -12.99 29.72 -21.13
C ARG A 127 -13.84 28.59 -21.70
N THR A 128 -13.27 27.40 -21.90
CA THR A 128 -13.93 26.25 -22.54
C THR A 128 -14.57 25.29 -21.55
N GLY A 129 -14.18 25.33 -20.27
CA GLY A 129 -14.62 24.37 -19.25
C GLY A 129 -13.97 22.99 -19.39
N ILE A 130 -13.06 22.81 -20.35
CA ILE A 130 -12.31 21.58 -20.59
C ILE A 130 -11.07 21.57 -19.68
N PRO A 131 -10.63 20.41 -19.18
CA PRO A 131 -9.45 20.35 -18.33
C PRO A 131 -8.17 20.79 -19.04
N VAL A 132 -7.22 21.37 -18.30
CA VAL A 132 -5.99 21.98 -18.81
C VAL A 132 -5.22 21.06 -19.77
N TYR A 133 -5.09 19.76 -19.47
CA TYR A 133 -4.36 18.82 -20.32
C TYR A 133 -5.13 18.35 -21.57
N ALA A 134 -6.43 18.66 -21.65
CA ALA A 134 -7.27 18.37 -22.81
C ALA A 134 -7.53 19.61 -23.68
N THR A 135 -6.92 20.75 -23.33
CA THR A 135 -6.99 21.98 -24.13
C THR A 135 -6.19 21.85 -25.42
N HIS A 136 -6.61 22.58 -26.46
CA HIS A 136 -5.91 22.59 -27.74
C HIS A 136 -4.52 23.26 -27.61
N ILE A 137 -4.41 24.30 -26.79
CA ILE A 137 -3.11 24.93 -26.48
C ILE A 137 -2.15 23.93 -25.83
N PHE A 138 -2.61 23.11 -24.89
CA PHE A 138 -1.76 22.08 -24.28
C PHE A 138 -1.26 21.05 -25.30
N GLN A 139 -2.14 20.56 -26.19
CA GLN A 139 -1.73 19.59 -27.21
C GLN A 139 -0.67 20.14 -28.17
N GLN A 140 -0.70 21.43 -28.48
CA GLN A 140 0.29 22.08 -29.33
C GLN A 140 1.59 22.46 -28.60
N LEU A 141 1.49 22.99 -27.37
CA LEU A 141 2.65 23.52 -26.64
C LEU A 141 3.41 22.46 -25.84
N ASN A 142 2.74 21.42 -25.33
CA ASN A 142 3.36 20.42 -24.47
C ASN A 142 4.54 19.67 -25.15
N PRO A 143 4.45 19.23 -26.43
CA PRO A 143 5.60 18.63 -27.12
C PRO A 143 6.81 19.58 -27.22
N VAL A 144 6.54 20.87 -27.47
CA VAL A 144 7.56 21.91 -27.57
C VAL A 144 8.21 22.16 -26.20
N LEU A 145 7.41 22.29 -25.14
CA LEU A 145 7.90 22.44 -23.76
C LEU A 145 8.74 21.25 -23.31
N GLN A 146 8.33 20.03 -23.65
CA GLN A 146 9.08 18.82 -23.35
C GLN A 146 10.46 18.79 -24.03
N LEU A 147 10.55 19.25 -25.28
CA LEU A 147 11.81 19.41 -25.97
C LEU A 147 12.71 20.46 -25.28
N PHE A 148 12.15 21.61 -24.88
CA PHE A 148 12.89 22.64 -24.13
C PHE A 148 13.40 22.13 -22.78
N ILE A 149 12.59 21.35 -22.05
CA ILE A 149 12.99 20.73 -20.79
C ILE A 149 14.19 19.79 -21.03
N PHE A 150 14.11 18.92 -22.05
CA PHE A 150 15.19 18.02 -22.41
C PHE A 150 16.50 18.78 -22.71
N ILE A 151 16.42 19.82 -23.56
CA ILE A 151 17.56 20.65 -23.94
C ILE A 151 18.19 21.30 -22.70
N SER A 152 17.36 21.92 -21.84
CA SER A 152 17.81 22.55 -20.60
C SER A 152 18.54 21.55 -19.71
N VAL A 153 17.93 20.41 -19.41
CA VAL A 153 18.52 19.41 -18.51
C VAL A 153 19.85 18.89 -19.05
N ILE A 154 19.96 18.55 -20.33
CA ILE A 154 21.23 18.07 -20.90
C ILE A 154 22.32 19.13 -20.86
N ILE A 155 22.01 20.38 -21.24
CA ILE A 155 22.99 21.48 -21.22
C ILE A 155 23.56 21.67 -19.81
N TYR A 156 22.70 21.70 -18.78
CA TYR A 156 23.14 21.88 -17.40
C TYR A 156 23.82 20.64 -16.81
N LEU A 157 23.46 19.42 -17.23
CA LEU A 157 24.20 18.20 -16.89
C LEU A 157 25.62 18.24 -17.49
N TYR A 158 25.77 18.70 -18.74
CA TYR A 158 27.08 18.91 -19.38
C TYR A 158 27.92 19.94 -18.63
N PHE A 159 27.35 21.11 -18.31
CA PHE A 159 28.06 22.12 -17.52
C PHE A 159 28.43 21.62 -16.11
N SER A 160 27.58 20.81 -15.50
CA SER A 160 27.86 20.16 -14.22
C SER A 160 29.04 19.20 -14.31
N ASP A 161 29.14 18.37 -15.36
CA ASP A 161 30.31 17.50 -15.58
C ASP A 161 31.58 18.35 -15.81
N LYS A 162 31.48 19.42 -16.60
CA LYS A 162 32.60 20.34 -16.84
C LYS A 162 33.09 21.02 -15.57
N LEU A 163 32.20 21.40 -14.65
CA LEU A 163 32.56 21.91 -13.33
C LEU A 163 33.35 20.88 -12.51
N ILE A 164 32.90 19.62 -12.51
CA ILE A 164 33.59 18.52 -11.80
C ILE A 164 34.96 18.26 -12.43
N GLN A 165 35.08 18.25 -13.76
CA GLN A 165 36.36 18.10 -14.45
C GLN A 165 37.32 19.25 -14.13
N ASN A 166 36.84 20.49 -14.19
CA ASN A 166 37.62 21.67 -13.86
C ASN A 166 38.08 21.68 -12.39
N PHE A 167 37.23 21.20 -11.48
CA PHE A 167 37.60 21.00 -10.09
C PHE A 167 38.79 20.02 -9.95
N TYR A 168 38.75 18.89 -10.65
CA TYR A 168 39.87 17.93 -10.64
C TYR A 168 41.14 18.50 -11.28
N ARG A 169 41.03 19.26 -12.38
CA ARG A 169 42.18 19.93 -13.02
C ARG A 169 42.85 20.94 -12.07
N ARG A 170 42.09 21.66 -11.23
CA ARG A 170 42.64 22.59 -10.23
C ARG A 170 43.39 21.90 -9.09
N LEU A 171 43.04 20.65 -8.76
CA LEU A 171 43.66 19.87 -7.69
C LEU A 171 44.92 19.11 -8.12
N GLN A 172 45.10 18.89 -9.43
CA GLN A 172 46.20 18.12 -10.00
C GLN A 172 47.62 18.54 -9.59
N PRO A 173 47.94 19.80 -9.21
CA PRO A 173 49.29 20.13 -8.78
C PRO A 173 49.62 19.79 -7.31
N VAL A 174 48.64 19.46 -6.45
CA VAL A 174 48.85 19.51 -4.98
C VAL A 174 48.50 18.22 -4.22
N LEU A 175 47.68 17.30 -4.76
CA LEU A 175 47.30 16.07 -4.05
C LEU A 175 47.24 14.86 -5.00
N MET A 176 48.22 13.97 -4.91
CA MET A 176 48.17 12.65 -5.55
C MET A 176 47.13 11.75 -4.85
N ASP A 177 46.26 11.15 -5.67
CA ASP A 177 45.27 10.08 -5.42
C ASP A 177 44.05 10.29 -4.50
N ARG A 178 44.06 11.16 -3.48
CA ARG A 178 42.91 11.20 -2.55
C ARG A 178 41.69 11.98 -3.06
N SER A 179 41.90 13.01 -3.88
CA SER A 179 40.84 13.86 -4.42
C SER A 179 40.07 13.20 -5.58
N LEU A 180 40.71 12.36 -6.40
CA LEU A 180 40.17 11.70 -7.61
C LEU A 180 38.99 10.73 -7.37
N LEU A 181 38.64 10.45 -6.11
CA LEU A 181 37.57 9.53 -5.72
C LEU A 181 36.33 10.25 -5.15
N GLU A 182 36.41 11.53 -4.79
CA GLU A 182 35.34 12.20 -4.02
C GLU A 182 34.05 12.44 -4.81
N PHE A 183 34.12 12.95 -6.05
CA PHE A 183 32.93 13.24 -6.88
C PHE A 183 32.61 12.18 -7.93
N ARG A 184 33.27 11.01 -7.90
CA ARG A 184 33.01 9.92 -8.86
C ARG A 184 31.57 9.42 -8.83
N TRP A 185 30.95 9.41 -7.65
CA TRP A 185 29.54 9.03 -7.47
C TRP A 185 28.60 10.03 -8.15
N LEU A 186 28.86 11.34 -7.99
CA LEU A 186 28.06 12.42 -8.56
C LEU A 186 28.19 12.42 -10.07
N ARG A 187 29.40 12.19 -10.60
CA ARG A 187 29.63 12.04 -12.03
C ARG A 187 28.90 10.85 -12.64
N ARG A 188 28.92 9.68 -11.98
CA ARG A 188 28.14 8.50 -12.42
C ARG A 188 26.64 8.78 -12.41
N LEU A 189 26.16 9.47 -11.37
CA LEU A 189 24.77 9.88 -11.24
C LEU A 189 24.32 10.82 -12.38
N LEU A 190 25.09 11.88 -12.63
CA LEU A 190 24.82 12.80 -13.74
C LEU A 190 24.82 12.06 -15.08
N GLY A 191 25.75 11.13 -15.29
CA GLY A 191 25.80 10.28 -16.48
C GLY A 191 24.59 9.34 -16.61
N THR A 192 24.15 8.69 -15.53
CA THR A 192 22.94 7.85 -15.55
C THR A 192 21.68 8.66 -15.82
N THR A 193 21.58 9.87 -15.27
CA THR A 193 20.46 10.77 -15.54
C THR A 193 20.45 11.20 -17.00
N ALA A 194 21.61 11.55 -17.56
CA ALA A 194 21.73 11.91 -18.98
C ALA A 194 21.34 10.75 -19.91
N LEU A 195 21.77 9.52 -19.59
CA LEU A 195 21.40 8.33 -20.36
C LEU A 195 19.88 8.08 -20.37
N LEU A 196 19.21 8.24 -19.22
CA LEU A 196 17.76 8.08 -19.16
C LEU A 196 16.99 9.17 -19.92
N TRP A 197 17.45 10.42 -19.86
CA TRP A 197 16.89 11.49 -20.69
C TRP A 197 17.03 11.18 -22.18
N PHE A 198 18.17 10.64 -22.59
CA PHE A 198 18.40 10.22 -23.98
C PHE A 198 17.49 9.06 -24.41
N LEU A 199 17.34 8.04 -23.57
CA LEU A 199 16.43 6.91 -23.83
C LEU A 199 14.97 7.36 -23.88
N TRP A 200 14.58 8.29 -23.01
CA TRP A 200 13.24 8.88 -23.03
C TRP A 200 12.96 9.64 -24.33
N LEU A 201 13.92 10.41 -24.85
CA LEU A 201 13.77 11.11 -26.13
C LEU A 201 13.64 10.14 -27.31
N PHE A 202 14.43 9.06 -27.33
CA PHE A 202 14.31 8.03 -28.34
C PHE A 202 12.92 7.37 -28.32
N PHE A 203 12.41 7.10 -27.12
CA PHE A 203 11.07 6.54 -26.94
C PHE A 203 9.95 7.51 -27.36
N ALA A 204 10.06 8.79 -26.97
CA ALA A 204 9.12 9.83 -27.38
C ALA A 204 9.12 10.05 -28.91
N ALA A 205 10.28 9.92 -29.56
CA ALA A 205 10.37 9.97 -31.02
C ALA A 205 9.66 8.78 -31.69
N ILE A 206 9.73 7.58 -31.10
CA ILE A 206 8.98 6.40 -31.57
C ILE A 206 7.48 6.59 -31.41
N ASP A 207 7.02 7.15 -30.28
CA ASP A 207 5.60 7.46 -30.07
C ASP A 207 5.10 8.50 -31.09
N TYR A 208 5.87 9.56 -31.31
CA TYR A 208 5.53 10.61 -32.26
C TYR A 208 5.52 10.11 -33.72
N LEU A 209 6.58 9.44 -34.16
CA LEU A 209 6.74 9.00 -35.56
C LEU A 209 5.95 7.74 -35.88
N GLY A 210 5.87 6.79 -34.94
CA GLY A 210 5.26 5.48 -35.16
C GLY A 210 3.78 5.42 -34.78
N TYR A 211 3.37 6.10 -33.72
CA TYR A 211 2.02 6.01 -33.15
C TYR A 211 1.26 7.34 -33.17
N ARG A 212 1.83 8.41 -33.73
CA ARG A 212 1.25 9.76 -33.80
C ARG A 212 0.75 10.25 -32.42
N ASN A 213 1.51 10.01 -31.35
CA ASN A 213 1.16 10.36 -29.96
C ASN A 213 -0.16 9.72 -29.46
N GLN A 214 -0.58 8.58 -30.01
CA GLN A 214 -1.76 7.86 -29.51
C GLN A 214 -1.45 6.96 -28.31
N LEU A 215 -0.19 6.78 -27.93
CA LEU A 215 0.17 5.99 -26.75
C LEU A 215 -0.27 6.70 -25.46
N GLY A 216 -0.97 5.98 -24.59
CA GLY A 216 -1.40 6.49 -23.29
C GLY A 216 -0.21 6.79 -22.35
N ILE A 217 -0.45 7.64 -21.34
CA ILE A 217 0.58 8.08 -20.38
C ILE A 217 1.25 6.93 -19.62
N HIS A 218 0.55 5.81 -19.46
CA HIS A 218 1.02 4.59 -18.79
C HIS A 218 2.29 4.01 -19.41
N VAL A 219 2.51 4.19 -20.71
CA VAL A 219 3.69 3.67 -21.41
C VAL A 219 4.98 4.37 -20.93
N TYR A 220 4.87 5.59 -20.44
CA TYR A 220 6.00 6.39 -19.94
C TYR A 220 6.34 6.16 -18.45
N TYR A 221 5.52 5.39 -17.73
CA TYR A 221 5.69 5.15 -16.29
C TYR A 221 7.05 4.59 -15.86
N PRO A 222 7.68 3.64 -16.59
CA PRO A 222 9.00 3.16 -16.24
C PRO A 222 10.03 4.30 -16.22
N PHE A 223 9.99 5.20 -17.20
CA PHE A 223 10.91 6.34 -17.25
C PHE A 223 10.69 7.30 -16.08
N TYR A 224 9.42 7.65 -15.80
CA TYR A 224 9.07 8.52 -14.67
C TYR A 224 9.53 7.95 -13.33
N THR A 225 9.27 6.66 -13.08
CA THR A 225 9.74 5.97 -11.87
C THR A 225 11.26 5.92 -11.78
N PHE A 226 11.98 5.65 -12.88
CA PHE A 226 13.46 5.65 -12.88
C PHE A 226 14.07 7.02 -12.59
N PHE A 227 13.54 8.09 -13.18
CA PHE A 227 14.04 9.45 -12.90
C PHE A 227 13.91 9.80 -11.42
N VAL A 228 12.78 9.41 -10.82
CA VAL A 228 12.49 9.70 -9.42
C VAL A 228 13.36 8.86 -8.50
N ILE A 229 13.54 7.57 -8.78
CA ILE A 229 14.47 6.71 -8.06
C ILE A 229 15.88 7.31 -8.07
N ILE A 230 16.34 7.83 -9.20
CA ILE A 230 17.66 8.45 -9.30
C ILE A 230 17.74 9.73 -8.50
N ILE A 231 16.74 10.61 -8.58
CA ILE A 231 16.73 11.86 -7.83
C ILE A 231 16.66 11.58 -6.32
N ILE A 232 15.82 10.65 -5.86
CA ILE A 232 15.79 10.17 -4.48
C ILE A 232 17.15 9.56 -4.10
N TRP A 233 17.78 8.80 -4.98
CA TRP A 233 19.08 8.22 -4.73
C TRP A 233 20.18 9.29 -4.63
N THR A 234 20.13 10.35 -5.45
CA THR A 234 21.04 11.51 -5.34
C THR A 234 20.85 12.23 -4.01
N ALA A 235 19.60 12.42 -3.57
CA ALA A 235 19.23 13.02 -2.29
C ALA A 235 19.78 12.20 -1.12
N ALA A 236 19.47 10.90 -1.12
CA ALA A 236 19.93 9.97 -0.11
C ALA A 236 21.46 9.89 -0.08
N ALA A 237 22.13 9.84 -1.22
CA ALA A 237 23.58 9.80 -1.30
C ALA A 237 24.25 11.11 -0.85
N ALA A 238 23.65 12.27 -1.16
CA ALA A 238 24.10 13.57 -0.65
C ALA A 238 24.02 13.65 0.88
N LEU A 239 22.99 13.05 1.47
CA LEU A 239 22.79 12.97 2.91
C LEU A 239 23.69 11.93 3.60
N LEU A 240 24.03 10.84 2.93
CA LEU A 240 24.80 9.72 3.49
C LEU A 240 26.32 9.88 3.42
N LYS A 241 26.86 10.77 2.57
CA LYS A 241 28.31 10.92 2.38
C LYS A 241 28.94 11.89 3.40
N PRO A 242 30.08 11.51 4.04
CA PRO A 242 30.80 12.40 4.94
C PRO A 242 31.30 13.63 4.18
N GLN A 243 30.99 14.82 4.70
CA GLN A 243 31.18 16.12 4.07
C GLN A 243 32.66 16.56 4.09
N ALA A 244 33.53 15.77 3.46
CA ALA A 244 34.99 15.97 3.45
C ALA A 244 35.45 17.08 2.48
N ALA A 245 34.70 17.36 1.41
CA ALA A 245 35.09 18.36 0.40
C ALA A 245 35.26 19.79 0.98
N ALA A 246 34.42 20.19 1.95
CA ALA A 246 34.54 21.49 2.60
C ALA A 246 35.75 21.57 3.56
N ALA A 247 36.16 20.44 4.15
CA ALA A 247 37.32 20.36 5.03
C ALA A 247 38.66 20.37 4.26
N LEU A 248 38.66 19.89 3.01
CA LEU A 248 39.82 19.95 2.11
C LEU A 248 40.10 21.38 1.60
N LEU A 249 39.08 22.23 1.49
CA LEU A 249 39.19 23.57 0.90
C LEU A 249 39.49 24.69 1.92
N LYS A 250 39.04 24.55 3.18
CA LYS A 250 39.25 25.58 4.23
C LYS A 250 40.71 25.96 4.52
N PRO A 251 41.70 25.06 4.50
CA PRO A 251 43.10 25.44 4.75
C PRO A 251 43.75 26.17 3.58
N GLN A 252 43.19 26.10 2.36
CA GLN A 252 43.84 26.62 1.15
C GLN A 252 43.37 28.02 0.76
N ALA A 253 42.15 28.44 1.10
CA ALA A 253 41.69 29.80 0.79
C ALA A 253 42.53 30.87 1.52
N ALA A 254 42.95 30.60 2.77
CA ALA A 254 43.86 31.47 3.53
C ALA A 254 45.30 31.45 2.96
N ALA A 255 45.78 30.27 2.53
CA ALA A 255 47.13 30.13 1.97
C ALA A 255 47.27 30.70 0.55
N VAL A 256 46.21 30.64 -0.27
CA VAL A 256 46.20 31.14 -1.65
C VAL A 256 45.98 32.65 -1.70
N ALA A 257 45.22 33.23 -0.75
CA ALA A 257 45.10 34.68 -0.62
C ALA A 257 46.41 35.36 -0.19
N GLN A 258 47.24 34.71 0.62
CA GLN A 258 48.59 35.18 0.96
C GLN A 258 49.62 34.92 -0.16
N ALA A 259 49.44 33.88 -0.98
CA ALA A 259 50.37 33.54 -2.06
C ALA A 259 50.21 34.41 -3.32
N ALA A 260 49.07 35.06 -3.53
CA ALA A 260 48.81 35.89 -4.71
C ALA A 260 49.49 37.29 -4.64
N ALA A 261 50.08 37.67 -3.51
CA ALA A 261 50.74 38.97 -3.31
C ALA A 261 52.28 38.94 -3.39
N ILE A 262 52.90 37.81 -3.76
CA ILE A 262 54.36 37.70 -3.81
C ILE A 262 54.80 37.10 -5.15
N ILE A 263 55.17 37.98 -6.10
CA ILE A 263 55.98 37.59 -7.25
C ILE A 263 57.34 37.16 -6.68
N LYS A 264 57.59 35.84 -6.61
CA LYS A 264 58.92 35.34 -6.21
C LYS A 264 59.95 35.74 -7.28
N PRO A 265 61.12 36.26 -6.89
CA PRO A 265 62.17 36.66 -7.83
C PRO A 265 62.67 35.46 -8.66
N PRO A 266 63.21 35.69 -9.87
CA PRO A 266 63.81 34.63 -10.67
C PRO A 266 64.93 33.93 -9.90
N VAL A 267 65.07 32.61 -10.08
CA VAL A 267 66.14 31.81 -9.47
C VAL A 267 67.49 32.48 -9.76
N PRO A 268 68.31 32.80 -8.73
CA PRO A 268 69.63 33.40 -8.91
C PRO A 268 70.49 32.61 -9.89
N ALA A 269 71.26 33.30 -10.75
CA ALA A 269 72.09 32.67 -11.79
C ALA A 269 73.05 31.62 -11.21
N GLU A 270 73.60 31.89 -10.02
CA GLU A 270 74.47 30.96 -9.28
C GLU A 270 73.77 29.63 -8.93
N LEU A 271 72.51 29.68 -8.48
CA LEU A 271 71.73 28.48 -8.17
C LEU A 271 71.40 27.68 -9.43
N ARG A 272 71.14 28.33 -10.58
CA ARG A 272 70.96 27.61 -11.85
C ARG A 272 72.24 26.89 -12.28
N ALA A 273 73.41 27.52 -12.14
CA ALA A 273 74.69 26.90 -12.44
C ALA A 273 74.95 25.69 -11.53
N LYS A 274 74.72 25.83 -10.22
CA LYS A 274 74.81 24.73 -9.24
C LYS A 274 73.82 23.59 -9.53
N GLY A 275 72.62 23.90 -10.00
CA GLY A 275 71.65 22.89 -10.43
C GLY A 275 72.07 22.15 -11.71
N ALA A 276 72.61 22.86 -12.70
CA ALA A 276 73.15 22.23 -13.91
C ALA A 276 74.36 21.32 -13.57
N TRP A 277 75.22 21.76 -12.64
CA TRP A 277 76.31 20.95 -12.09
C TRP A 277 75.79 19.70 -11.37
N LEU A 278 74.79 19.84 -10.48
CA LEU A 278 74.20 18.71 -9.75
C LEU A 278 73.63 17.66 -10.73
N LYS A 279 72.98 18.11 -11.80
CA LYS A 279 72.47 17.23 -12.86
C LYS A 279 73.59 16.41 -13.49
N ARG A 280 74.71 17.06 -13.86
CA ARG A 280 75.89 16.39 -14.43
C ARG A 280 76.57 15.45 -13.43
N ALA A 281 76.68 15.85 -12.17
CA ALA A 281 77.30 15.04 -11.12
C ALA A 281 76.48 13.77 -10.81
N MET A 282 75.15 13.88 -10.81
CA MET A 282 74.22 12.76 -10.68
C MET A 282 74.32 11.78 -11.86
N GLU A 283 74.44 12.30 -13.08
CA GLU A 283 74.56 11.48 -14.30
C GLU A 283 75.92 10.79 -14.42
N ALA A 284 77.02 11.49 -14.11
CA ALA A 284 78.39 10.97 -14.25
C ALA A 284 78.74 9.89 -13.22
N ASN A 285 78.30 10.07 -11.97
CA ASN A 285 78.69 9.18 -10.87
C ASN A 285 77.62 8.14 -10.51
N HIS A 286 76.47 8.14 -11.20
CA HIS A 286 75.35 7.22 -10.97
C HIS A 286 74.92 7.07 -9.51
N TYR A 287 74.96 8.16 -8.73
CA TYR A 287 74.66 8.14 -7.30
C TYR A 287 73.28 7.58 -6.96
N HIS A 288 72.31 7.68 -7.88
CA HIS A 288 70.96 7.14 -7.72
C HIS A 288 70.91 5.61 -7.56
N ARG A 289 71.95 4.87 -7.98
CA ARG A 289 71.99 3.40 -7.87
C ARG A 289 72.21 2.89 -6.44
N ASP A 290 72.69 3.75 -5.54
CA ASP A 290 72.82 3.43 -4.13
C ASP A 290 71.42 3.32 -3.49
N PRO A 291 70.98 2.13 -3.03
CA PRO A 291 69.63 1.92 -2.50
C PRO A 291 69.40 2.61 -1.15
N GLU A 292 70.46 2.95 -0.41
CA GLU A 292 70.41 3.61 0.89
C GLU A 292 70.65 5.12 0.81
N LEU A 293 70.77 5.67 -0.41
CA LEU A 293 71.05 7.08 -0.63
C LEU A 293 70.02 7.98 0.06
N SER A 294 70.50 8.74 1.05
CA SER A 294 69.79 9.80 1.73
C SER A 294 70.30 11.18 1.29
N LEU A 295 69.56 12.24 1.65
CA LEU A 295 69.99 13.62 1.39
C LEU A 295 71.36 13.89 2.05
N GLY A 296 71.59 13.39 3.26
CA GLY A 296 72.84 13.59 4.00
C GLY A 296 74.03 12.90 3.33
N THR A 297 73.87 11.62 2.98
CA THR A 297 74.91 10.84 2.29
C THR A 297 75.20 11.36 0.89
N LEU A 298 74.21 11.91 0.18
CA LEU A 298 74.47 12.56 -1.12
C LEU A 298 75.20 13.90 -0.94
N ALA A 299 74.87 14.66 0.10
CA ALA A 299 75.55 15.92 0.39
C ALA A 299 77.03 15.68 0.73
N GLU A 300 77.31 14.63 1.52
CA GLU A 300 78.67 14.19 1.84
C GLU A 300 79.44 13.76 0.57
N LYS A 301 78.84 12.93 -0.29
CA LYS A 301 79.44 12.52 -1.59
C LYS A 301 79.68 13.68 -2.56
N LEU A 302 78.97 14.80 -2.40
CA LEU A 302 79.09 16.00 -3.23
C LEU A 302 79.91 17.11 -2.58
N SER A 303 80.45 16.88 -1.38
CA SER A 303 81.12 17.90 -0.56
C SER A 303 80.28 19.18 -0.38
N LEU A 304 78.96 19.03 -0.18
CA LEU A 304 78.01 20.12 0.01
C LEU A 304 77.26 19.98 1.34
N PRO A 305 76.90 21.09 2.00
CA PRO A 305 76.01 21.04 3.15
C PRO A 305 74.62 20.49 2.77
N PRO A 306 73.99 19.61 3.57
CA PRO A 306 72.67 19.04 3.26
C PRO A 306 71.57 20.09 3.05
N HIS A 307 71.64 21.20 3.78
CA HIS A 307 70.70 22.31 3.64
C HIS A 307 70.86 23.04 2.29
N GLU A 308 72.08 23.17 1.78
CA GLU A 308 72.37 23.80 0.49
C GLU A 308 71.93 22.88 -0.66
N LEU A 309 72.22 21.57 -0.57
CA LEU A 309 71.73 20.58 -1.52
C LEU A 309 70.19 20.54 -1.56
N SER A 310 69.53 20.55 -0.40
CA SER A 310 68.07 20.65 -0.33
C SER A 310 67.55 21.93 -0.96
N ARG A 311 68.22 23.07 -0.72
CA ARG A 311 67.88 24.36 -1.32
C ARG A 311 68.00 24.30 -2.84
N ILE A 312 69.07 23.73 -3.39
CA ILE A 312 69.27 23.56 -4.85
C ILE A 312 68.15 22.69 -5.44
N ILE A 313 67.86 21.53 -4.83
CA ILE A 313 66.83 20.59 -5.30
C ILE A 313 65.43 21.24 -5.29
N ASN A 314 65.08 21.91 -4.19
CA ASN A 314 63.77 22.54 -4.03
C ASN A 314 63.60 23.80 -4.89
N THR A 315 64.65 24.59 -5.11
CA THR A 315 64.56 25.87 -5.84
C THR A 315 64.77 25.72 -7.34
N VAL A 316 65.72 24.88 -7.76
CA VAL A 316 66.08 24.73 -9.19
C VAL A 316 65.21 23.66 -9.85
N PHE A 317 65.10 22.48 -9.24
CA PHE A 317 64.35 21.35 -9.81
C PHE A 317 62.88 21.35 -9.40
N LYS A 318 62.49 22.15 -8.39
CA LYS A 318 61.13 22.23 -7.84
C LYS A 318 60.57 20.85 -7.42
N LYS A 319 61.45 19.98 -6.89
CA LYS A 319 61.15 18.60 -6.47
C LYS A 319 61.67 18.37 -5.06
N GLY A 320 61.19 17.34 -4.37
CA GLY A 320 61.86 16.83 -3.17
C GLY A 320 63.03 15.91 -3.52
N PHE A 321 63.96 15.68 -2.57
CA PHE A 321 65.11 14.79 -2.76
C PHE A 321 64.70 13.40 -3.28
N ASN A 322 63.72 12.76 -2.64
CA ASN A 322 63.24 11.44 -3.05
C ASN A 322 62.65 11.44 -4.47
N ASP A 323 62.00 12.52 -4.89
CA ASP A 323 61.42 12.62 -6.23
C ASP A 323 62.50 12.75 -7.30
N LEU A 324 63.55 13.55 -7.02
CA LEU A 324 64.71 13.69 -7.89
C LEU A 324 65.44 12.36 -8.05
N ILE A 325 65.74 11.65 -6.95
CA ILE A 325 66.43 10.36 -7.01
C ILE A 325 65.59 9.31 -7.74
N ASN A 326 64.31 9.21 -7.42
CA ASN A 326 63.42 8.26 -8.07
C ASN A 326 63.29 8.50 -9.57
N GLU A 327 63.40 9.75 -10.04
CA GLU A 327 63.40 10.06 -11.47
C GLU A 327 64.60 9.44 -12.18
N TYR A 328 65.80 9.61 -11.62
CA TYR A 328 67.01 8.95 -12.15
C TYR A 328 66.92 7.43 -12.10
N ARG A 329 66.39 6.85 -11.01
CA ARG A 329 66.19 5.40 -10.89
C ARG A 329 65.20 4.85 -11.91
N VAL A 330 64.09 5.55 -12.16
CA VAL A 330 63.11 5.15 -13.19
C VAL A 330 63.70 5.30 -14.59
N MET A 331 64.44 6.39 -14.87
CA MET A 331 65.10 6.57 -16.17
C MET A 331 66.12 5.48 -16.47
N ASP A 332 66.93 5.08 -15.48
CA ASP A 332 67.90 3.99 -15.61
C ASP A 332 67.20 2.64 -15.81
N ALA A 333 66.11 2.38 -15.07
CA ALA A 333 65.28 1.18 -15.24
C ALA A 333 64.62 1.13 -16.64
N VAL A 334 64.12 2.26 -17.15
CA VAL A 334 63.55 2.35 -18.51
C VAL A 334 64.61 2.12 -19.56
N ARG A 335 65.80 2.74 -19.43
CA ARG A 335 66.92 2.54 -20.35
C ARG A 335 67.31 1.07 -20.42
N LYS A 336 67.42 0.39 -19.27
CA LYS A 336 67.72 -1.05 -19.21
C LYS A 336 66.60 -1.92 -19.78
N MET A 337 65.34 -1.56 -19.60
CA MET A 337 64.23 -2.29 -20.24
C MET A 337 64.21 -2.13 -21.77
N GLN A 338 64.79 -1.05 -22.29
CA GLN A 338 64.91 -0.81 -23.72
C GLN A 338 66.18 -1.43 -24.32
N ASP A 339 67.18 -1.81 -23.53
CA ASP A 339 68.43 -2.36 -24.03
C ASP A 339 68.33 -3.90 -24.12
N PRO A 340 68.46 -4.52 -25.31
CA PRO A 340 68.43 -5.97 -25.48
C PRO A 340 69.45 -6.72 -24.63
N ALA A 341 70.56 -6.07 -24.25
CA ALA A 341 71.58 -6.67 -23.39
C ALA A 341 71.02 -7.06 -22.01
N TYR A 342 69.93 -6.46 -21.55
CA TYR A 342 69.33 -6.70 -20.22
C TYR A 342 68.12 -7.64 -20.25
N ASP A 343 67.79 -8.26 -21.39
CA ASP A 343 66.63 -9.16 -21.49
C ASP A 343 66.78 -10.46 -20.69
N HIS A 344 68.02 -10.83 -20.35
CA HIS A 344 68.32 -11.95 -19.45
C HIS A 344 68.04 -11.63 -17.97
N ILE A 345 67.78 -10.36 -17.62
CA ILE A 345 67.55 -9.92 -16.23
C ILE A 345 66.05 -9.76 -15.96
N THR A 346 65.58 -10.26 -14.81
CA THR A 346 64.19 -10.07 -14.40
C THR A 346 63.87 -8.59 -14.13
N LEU A 347 62.60 -8.18 -14.25
CA LEU A 347 62.17 -6.82 -13.89
C LEU A 347 62.54 -6.42 -12.46
N LEU A 348 62.64 -7.39 -11.55
CA LEU A 348 63.09 -7.16 -10.18
C LEU A 348 64.61 -6.94 -10.12
N GLY A 349 65.39 -7.67 -10.93
CA GLY A 349 66.83 -7.42 -11.08
C GLY A 349 67.11 -6.04 -11.68
N ILE A 350 66.40 -5.64 -12.73
CA ILE A 350 66.48 -4.28 -13.29
C ILE A 350 66.16 -3.22 -12.23
N ALA A 351 65.15 -3.47 -11.39
CA ALA A 351 64.81 -2.58 -10.29
C ALA A 351 65.95 -2.43 -9.27
N PHE A 352 66.56 -3.54 -8.85
CA PHE A 352 67.67 -3.52 -7.90
C PHE A 352 68.90 -2.82 -8.48
N GLU A 353 69.27 -3.10 -9.72
CA GLU A 353 70.42 -2.43 -10.35
C GLU A 353 70.17 -0.93 -10.62
N ALA A 354 68.90 -0.52 -10.73
CA ALA A 354 68.52 0.88 -10.83
C ALA A 354 68.43 1.56 -9.44
N GLY A 355 68.76 0.86 -8.34
CA GLY A 355 68.80 1.41 -6.99
C GLY A 355 67.49 1.30 -6.19
N PHE A 356 66.51 0.51 -6.62
CA PHE A 356 65.31 0.26 -5.82
C PHE A 356 65.53 -0.85 -4.79
N ASN A 357 65.10 -0.62 -3.55
CA ASN A 357 65.24 -1.59 -2.45
C ASN A 357 64.09 -2.59 -2.32
N SER A 358 62.96 -2.40 -3.03
CA SER A 358 61.85 -3.35 -3.00
C SER A 358 61.00 -3.33 -4.27
N LYS A 359 60.42 -4.50 -4.60
CA LYS A 359 59.46 -4.67 -5.71
C LYS A 359 58.25 -3.74 -5.58
N THR A 360 57.76 -3.54 -4.36
CA THR A 360 56.60 -2.68 -4.08
C THR A 360 56.91 -1.21 -4.31
N THR A 361 58.10 -0.74 -3.90
CA THR A 361 58.54 0.63 -4.15
C THR A 361 58.76 0.85 -5.64
N PHE A 362 59.44 -0.07 -6.31
CA PHE A 362 59.66 -0.03 -7.75
C PHE A 362 58.36 0.04 -8.53
N ASN A 363 57.43 -0.90 -8.33
CA ASN A 363 56.15 -0.91 -9.06
C ASN A 363 55.33 0.36 -8.82
N ARG A 364 55.31 0.87 -7.58
CA ARG A 364 54.59 2.10 -7.22
C ARG A 364 55.21 3.32 -7.90
N ILE A 365 56.51 3.52 -7.75
CA ILE A 365 57.23 4.69 -8.28
C ILE A 365 57.31 4.66 -9.80
N PHE A 366 57.59 3.50 -10.39
CA PHE A 366 57.62 3.33 -11.84
C PHE A 366 56.26 3.64 -12.47
N LYS A 367 55.16 3.12 -11.90
CA LYS A 367 53.81 3.45 -12.37
C LYS A 367 53.47 4.94 -12.18
N GLN A 368 53.89 5.51 -11.05
CA GLN A 368 53.69 6.92 -10.75
C GLN A 368 54.38 7.83 -11.78
N MET A 369 55.54 7.43 -12.32
CA MET A 369 56.33 8.23 -13.26
C MET A 369 56.04 7.92 -14.74
N THR A 370 55.79 6.65 -15.11
CA THR A 370 55.58 6.25 -16.51
C THR A 370 54.11 6.06 -16.89
N GLY A 371 53.20 6.08 -15.92
CA GLY A 371 51.77 5.84 -16.11
C GLY A 371 51.37 4.37 -16.32
N LYS A 372 52.35 3.47 -16.56
CA LYS A 372 52.16 2.03 -16.79
C LYS A 372 52.87 1.20 -15.73
N ASN A 373 52.37 0.01 -15.41
CA ASN A 373 53.13 -0.93 -14.56
C ASN A 373 54.41 -1.39 -15.30
N PRO A 374 55.53 -1.70 -14.62
CA PRO A 374 56.75 -2.19 -15.28
C PRO A 374 56.55 -3.37 -16.23
N THR A 375 55.69 -4.33 -15.86
CA THR A 375 55.31 -5.47 -16.71
C THR A 375 54.52 -5.06 -17.95
N GLU A 376 53.63 -4.08 -17.81
CA GLU A 376 52.82 -3.55 -18.91
C GLU A 376 53.68 -2.69 -19.84
N TYR A 377 54.65 -1.95 -19.29
CA TYR A 377 55.64 -1.18 -20.02
C TYR A 377 56.58 -2.09 -20.83
N LYS A 378 57.12 -3.16 -20.23
CA LYS A 378 57.97 -4.12 -20.95
C LYS A 378 57.20 -4.87 -22.04
N LYS A 379 55.96 -5.30 -21.77
CA LYS A 379 55.10 -5.92 -22.79
C LYS A 379 54.78 -4.97 -23.96
N HIS A 380 54.66 -3.68 -23.69
CA HIS A 380 54.48 -2.67 -24.73
C HIS A 380 55.73 -2.53 -25.61
N LEU A 381 56.93 -2.58 -25.02
CA LEU A 381 58.20 -2.59 -25.76
C LEU A 381 58.39 -3.87 -26.58
N GLU A 382 57.98 -5.03 -26.06
CA GLU A 382 57.98 -6.31 -26.77
C GLU A 382 57.01 -6.29 -27.97
N ASN A 383 55.85 -5.63 -27.86
CA ASN A 383 54.93 -5.45 -28.98
C ASN A 383 55.46 -4.48 -30.06
N GLU A 384 56.39 -3.58 -29.71
CA GLU A 384 57.04 -2.65 -30.64
C GLU A 384 58.29 -3.27 -31.32
N ARG A 385 58.74 -4.47 -30.90
CA ARG A 385 59.91 -5.17 -31.43
C ARG A 385 59.52 -6.58 -31.93
N PRO A 386 59.43 -6.83 -33.25
CA PRO A 386 59.17 -8.17 -33.75
C PRO A 386 60.49 -8.96 -33.77
N THR A 387 60.85 -9.62 -32.67
CA THR A 387 61.96 -10.60 -32.67
C THR A 387 61.41 -12.02 -32.79
N TYR A 388 61.44 -12.52 -34.03
CA TYR A 388 61.31 -13.92 -34.38
C TYR A 388 62.44 -14.76 -33.75
N ASN A 389 62.09 -15.96 -33.28
CA ASN A 389 62.92 -17.13 -32.97
C ASN A 389 64.23 -16.90 -32.19
N LEU A 390 64.28 -17.34 -30.92
CA LEU A 390 65.43 -18.07 -30.34
C LEU A 390 64.97 -18.83 -29.07
N GLY A 391 65.48 -20.05 -28.92
CA GLY A 391 64.92 -21.15 -28.12
C GLY A 391 65.03 -21.07 -26.60
N ARG A 392 64.31 -21.99 -25.95
CA ARG A 392 64.27 -22.22 -24.49
C ARG A 392 65.65 -22.62 -23.93
N TYR A 393 66.06 -22.00 -22.82
CA TYR A 393 67.10 -22.52 -21.92
C TYR A 393 66.50 -22.98 -20.56
N PRO A 394 67.10 -23.98 -19.90
CA PRO A 394 66.52 -24.69 -18.76
C PRO A 394 66.70 -23.93 -17.44
N ARG A 395 65.76 -24.13 -16.50
CA ARG A 395 65.81 -23.57 -15.14
C ARG A 395 66.78 -24.38 -14.26
N PRO A 396 67.62 -23.75 -13.41
CA PRO A 396 68.30 -24.47 -12.35
C PRO A 396 67.38 -24.70 -11.14
N GLU A 397 67.66 -25.79 -10.43
CA GLU A 397 66.95 -26.32 -9.27
C GLU A 397 66.91 -25.37 -8.06
N ARG A 398 65.89 -25.56 -7.21
CA ARG A 398 65.66 -24.77 -6.00
C ARG A 398 66.57 -25.24 -4.86
N LEU A 399 67.38 -24.31 -4.34
CA LEU A 399 68.05 -24.44 -3.05
C LEU A 399 67.02 -24.73 -1.93
N ILE A 400 67.22 -25.82 -1.21
CA ILE A 400 66.47 -26.16 0.01
C ILE A 400 67.07 -25.33 1.16
N LEU A 401 66.29 -24.37 1.69
CA LEU A 401 66.59 -23.69 2.94
C LEU A 401 65.93 -24.47 4.09
N ASN A 402 66.75 -25.20 4.87
CA ASN A 402 66.37 -25.78 6.15
C ASN A 402 66.08 -24.65 7.15
N ARG A 403 64.81 -24.25 7.26
CA ARG A 403 64.23 -23.74 8.50
C ARG A 403 62.96 -24.52 8.74
N GLU A 404 62.90 -25.24 9.86
CA GLU A 404 61.66 -25.84 10.32
C GLU A 404 60.58 -24.76 10.37
N PRO A 405 59.48 -24.91 9.61
CA PRO A 405 58.37 -23.99 9.73
C PRO A 405 57.73 -24.18 11.11
N PRO A 406 57.29 -23.11 11.80
CA PRO A 406 56.49 -23.27 13.00
C PRO A 406 55.31 -24.19 12.67
N GLN A 407 54.99 -25.09 13.60
CA GLN A 407 53.94 -26.10 13.53
C GLN A 407 52.80 -25.61 12.63
N LYS A 408 52.70 -26.20 11.42
CA LYS A 408 51.64 -25.86 10.46
C LYS A 408 50.32 -26.09 11.20
N TRP A 409 49.62 -25.00 11.52
CA TRP A 409 48.19 -25.05 11.77
C TRP A 409 47.60 -25.78 10.56
N VAL A 410 47.22 -27.04 10.74
CA VAL A 410 46.48 -27.77 9.72
C VAL A 410 45.30 -26.87 9.41
N PRO A 411 45.15 -26.35 8.18
CA PRO A 411 43.95 -25.64 7.84
C PRO A 411 42.87 -26.70 7.78
N GLU A 412 42.24 -26.98 8.91
CA GLU A 412 40.91 -27.55 8.92
C GLU A 412 40.13 -26.69 7.93
N LYS A 413 39.73 -27.31 6.80
CA LYS A 413 38.88 -26.64 5.82
C LYS A 413 37.67 -26.17 6.60
N LEU A 414 37.61 -24.87 6.92
CA LEU A 414 36.53 -24.27 7.69
C LEU A 414 35.23 -24.56 6.95
N ASN A 415 34.56 -25.62 7.39
CA ASN A 415 33.37 -26.12 6.73
C ASN A 415 32.27 -25.05 6.90
N SER A 416 31.44 -24.83 5.89
CA SER A 416 30.38 -23.80 5.93
C SER A 416 29.48 -23.94 7.17
N ARG A 417 29.30 -25.18 7.64
CA ARG A 417 28.59 -25.55 8.87
C ARG A 417 29.22 -24.94 10.14
N PHE A 418 30.55 -24.91 10.24
CA PHE A 418 31.26 -24.37 11.41
C PHE A 418 31.10 -22.84 11.50
N MET A 419 31.17 -22.17 10.35
CA MET A 419 30.94 -20.72 10.25
C MET A 419 29.50 -20.34 10.59
N PHE A 420 28.51 -21.10 10.11
CA PHE A 420 27.11 -20.88 10.44
C PHE A 420 26.83 -21.06 11.95
N ARG A 421 27.33 -22.16 12.54
CA ARG A 421 27.23 -22.41 14.00
C ARG A 421 27.83 -21.26 14.81
N ASN A 422 28.96 -20.71 14.36
CA ASN A 422 29.57 -19.56 15.01
C ASN A 422 28.69 -18.29 14.89
N TYR A 423 28.12 -17.99 13.72
CA TYR A 423 27.21 -16.85 13.56
C TYR A 423 25.99 -16.95 14.48
N VAL A 424 25.38 -18.12 14.59
CA VAL A 424 24.25 -18.37 15.50
C VAL A 424 24.69 -18.20 16.96
N LYS A 425 25.81 -18.80 17.38
CA LYS A 425 26.33 -18.69 18.75
C LYS A 425 26.64 -17.25 19.14
N VAL A 426 27.23 -16.47 18.23
CA VAL A 426 27.55 -15.06 18.46
C VAL A 426 26.28 -14.21 18.50
N ALA A 427 25.31 -14.47 17.63
CA ALA A 427 24.02 -13.79 17.65
C ALA A 427 23.30 -14.00 18.99
N ILE A 428 23.17 -15.24 19.47
CA ILE A 428 22.51 -15.56 20.75
C ILE A 428 23.18 -14.84 21.92
N ARG A 429 24.52 -14.89 22.02
CA ARG A 429 25.27 -14.17 23.07
C ARG A 429 25.02 -12.67 23.03
N ASN A 430 24.95 -12.07 21.84
CA ASN A 430 24.70 -10.65 21.69
C ASN A 430 23.26 -10.26 22.06
N LEU A 431 22.28 -11.12 21.77
CA LEU A 431 20.89 -10.93 22.16
C LEU A 431 20.72 -10.97 23.69
N GLN A 432 21.38 -11.92 24.37
CA GLN A 432 21.35 -12.06 25.82
C GLN A 432 22.06 -10.92 26.56
N ARG A 433 23.13 -10.36 25.99
CA ARG A 433 23.86 -9.24 26.60
C ARG A 433 23.02 -7.95 26.69
N HIS A 434 22.00 -7.83 25.85
CA HIS A 434 21.22 -6.59 25.70
C HIS A 434 19.71 -6.86 25.71
N LYS A 435 19.24 -7.44 26.81
CA LYS A 435 17.89 -7.99 26.97
C LYS A 435 16.76 -6.99 26.69
N GLY A 436 16.83 -5.77 27.23
CA GLY A 436 15.74 -4.78 27.07
C GLY A 436 15.53 -4.36 25.61
N PHE A 437 16.61 -4.14 24.87
CA PHE A 437 16.54 -3.78 23.45
C PHE A 437 16.07 -4.96 22.59
N THR A 438 16.60 -6.16 22.86
CA THR A 438 16.15 -7.39 22.20
C THR A 438 14.66 -7.64 22.46
N ALA A 439 14.17 -7.41 23.68
CA ALA A 439 12.77 -7.55 24.03
C ALA A 439 11.87 -6.57 23.27
N ILE A 440 12.26 -5.28 23.16
CA ILE A 440 11.50 -4.29 22.37
C ILE A 440 11.42 -4.70 20.90
N ASN A 441 12.54 -5.11 20.30
CA ASN A 441 12.58 -5.57 18.91
C ASN A 441 11.73 -6.82 18.69
N ILE A 442 11.84 -7.81 19.57
CA ILE A 442 11.06 -9.04 19.48
C ILE A 442 9.57 -8.73 19.65
N MET A 443 9.16 -7.98 20.67
CA MET A 443 7.76 -7.64 20.89
C MET A 443 7.18 -6.81 19.73
N GLY A 444 7.88 -5.76 19.29
CA GLY A 444 7.42 -4.93 18.18
C GLY A 444 7.24 -5.71 16.87
N LEU A 445 8.18 -6.62 16.56
CA LEU A 445 8.07 -7.47 15.39
C LEU A 445 7.02 -8.56 15.55
N SER A 446 6.90 -9.15 16.75
CA SER A 446 5.91 -10.21 17.05
C SER A 446 4.49 -9.67 16.96
N ILE A 447 4.23 -8.48 17.51
CA ILE A 447 2.93 -7.81 17.44
C ILE A 447 2.57 -7.52 15.98
N GLY A 448 3.49 -6.92 15.21
CA GLY A 448 3.24 -6.61 13.79
C GLY A 448 3.02 -7.87 12.94
N LEU A 449 3.79 -8.94 13.18
CA LEU A 449 3.63 -10.23 12.52
C LEU A 449 2.32 -10.92 12.90
N ALA A 450 1.93 -10.91 14.17
CA ALA A 450 0.69 -11.54 14.65
C ALA A 450 -0.53 -10.89 14.01
N THR A 451 -0.54 -9.56 13.92
CA THR A 451 -1.64 -8.83 13.29
C THR A 451 -1.68 -9.01 11.79
N CYS A 452 -0.53 -8.99 11.13
CA CYS A 452 -0.45 -9.32 9.71
C CYS A 452 -0.98 -10.76 9.47
N LEU A 453 -0.64 -11.71 10.34
CA LEU A 453 -1.11 -13.07 10.25
C LEU A 453 -2.65 -13.17 10.38
N LEU A 454 -3.26 -12.53 11.38
CA LEU A 454 -4.72 -12.49 11.54
C LEU A 454 -5.43 -11.86 10.32
N ILE A 455 -4.85 -10.80 9.75
CA ILE A 455 -5.36 -10.18 8.52
C ILE A 455 -5.25 -11.14 7.34
N VAL A 456 -4.13 -11.85 7.19
CA VAL A 456 -3.95 -12.85 6.14
C VAL A 456 -5.00 -13.95 6.27
N PHE A 457 -5.29 -14.44 7.48
CA PHE A 457 -6.37 -15.40 7.71
C PHE A 457 -7.72 -14.89 7.19
N TYR A 458 -8.08 -13.66 7.56
CA TYR A 458 -9.31 -13.01 7.06
C TYR A 458 -9.31 -12.90 5.53
N VAL A 459 -8.22 -12.42 4.93
CA VAL A 459 -8.11 -12.26 3.48
C VAL A 459 -8.18 -13.61 2.76
N THR A 460 -7.55 -14.66 3.30
CA THR A 460 -7.62 -15.99 2.71
C THR A 460 -9.01 -16.62 2.83
N ASP A 461 -9.75 -16.31 3.91
CA ASP A 461 -11.14 -16.72 4.09
C ASP A 461 -12.06 -16.04 3.06
N GLU A 462 -11.96 -14.71 2.93
CA GLU A 462 -12.73 -13.93 1.95
C GLU A 462 -12.42 -14.32 0.49
N LEU A 463 -11.15 -14.57 0.16
CA LEU A 463 -10.74 -15.05 -1.17
C LEU A 463 -11.01 -16.55 -1.38
N GLY A 464 -11.45 -17.26 -0.34
CA GLY A 464 -11.73 -18.69 -0.35
C GLY A 464 -13.12 -19.06 -0.85
N TYR A 465 -14.01 -18.08 -1.04
CA TYR A 465 -15.42 -18.31 -1.37
C TYR A 465 -15.62 -19.14 -2.65
N ASP A 466 -16.51 -20.14 -2.53
CA ASP A 466 -16.94 -21.10 -3.55
C ASP A 466 -15.84 -21.98 -4.19
N LYS A 467 -14.59 -21.87 -3.74
CA LYS A 467 -13.45 -22.69 -4.21
C LYS A 467 -13.52 -24.16 -3.80
N TYR A 468 -14.44 -24.53 -2.91
CA TYR A 468 -14.69 -25.94 -2.58
C TYR A 468 -15.29 -26.71 -3.77
N ASN A 469 -15.86 -26.02 -4.76
CA ASN A 469 -16.38 -26.64 -5.97
C ASN A 469 -15.24 -27.09 -6.90
N THR A 470 -15.21 -28.38 -7.22
CA THR A 470 -14.20 -28.96 -8.14
C THR A 470 -14.21 -28.33 -9.52
N LYS A 471 -15.39 -27.89 -9.99
CA LYS A 471 -15.60 -27.24 -11.29
C LYS A 471 -15.72 -25.70 -11.19
N ALA A 472 -15.31 -25.08 -10.08
CA ALA A 472 -15.55 -23.64 -9.80
C ALA A 472 -15.19 -22.69 -10.95
N ASN A 473 -14.07 -22.93 -11.64
CA ASN A 473 -13.60 -22.08 -12.74
C ASN A 473 -14.53 -22.05 -13.97
N ASN A 474 -15.43 -23.02 -14.08
CA ASN A 474 -16.33 -23.20 -15.22
C ASN A 474 -17.80 -22.95 -14.87
N ILE A 475 -18.10 -22.59 -13.62
CA ILE A 475 -19.46 -22.31 -13.15
C ILE A 475 -19.69 -20.81 -13.19
N TYR A 476 -20.73 -20.40 -13.89
CA TYR A 476 -21.12 -19.00 -14.03
C TYR A 476 -22.57 -18.82 -13.63
N ARG A 477 -22.87 -17.77 -12.87
CA ARG A 477 -24.24 -17.32 -12.63
C ARG A 477 -24.66 -16.37 -13.75
N ALA A 478 -25.89 -16.52 -14.21
CA ALA A 478 -26.51 -15.55 -15.09
C ALA A 478 -27.08 -14.37 -14.27
N ASP A 479 -26.61 -13.18 -14.59
CA ASP A 479 -27.10 -11.92 -14.03
C ASP A 479 -27.89 -11.17 -15.11
N MET A 480 -28.91 -10.44 -14.68
CA MET A 480 -29.79 -9.68 -15.56
C MET A 480 -29.71 -8.19 -15.25
N GLU A 481 -29.39 -7.39 -16.25
CA GLU A 481 -29.54 -5.94 -16.22
C GLU A 481 -30.74 -5.55 -17.06
N VAL A 482 -31.69 -4.86 -16.45
CA VAL A 482 -32.91 -4.39 -17.12
C VAL A 482 -32.98 -2.88 -17.01
N LYS A 483 -33.13 -2.21 -18.15
CA LYS A 483 -33.39 -0.79 -18.22
C LYS A 483 -34.78 -0.55 -18.79
N PHE A 484 -35.63 0.11 -18.01
CA PHE A 484 -36.92 0.62 -18.43
C PHE A 484 -36.94 2.14 -18.21
N GLY A 485 -37.10 2.90 -19.29
CA GLY A 485 -37.03 4.36 -19.28
C GLY A 485 -35.69 4.87 -18.76
N SER A 486 -35.71 5.67 -17.69
CA SER A 486 -34.51 6.23 -17.06
C SER A 486 -33.88 5.34 -15.98
N ASN A 487 -34.53 4.24 -15.60
CA ASN A 487 -34.10 3.37 -14.51
C ASN A 487 -33.48 2.09 -15.03
N ALA A 488 -32.23 1.83 -14.63
CA ALA A 488 -31.55 0.56 -14.86
C ALA A 488 -31.36 -0.16 -13.51
N ASN A 489 -31.81 -1.41 -13.44
CA ASN A 489 -31.66 -2.27 -12.28
C ASN A 489 -30.93 -3.55 -12.68
N SER A 490 -30.16 -4.10 -11.75
CA SER A 490 -29.41 -5.33 -11.97
C SER A 490 -29.75 -6.37 -10.91
N TYR A 491 -30.01 -7.60 -11.36
CA TYR A 491 -30.51 -8.71 -10.56
C TYR A 491 -29.60 -9.93 -10.70
N ALA A 492 -29.36 -10.62 -9.59
CA ALA A 492 -28.66 -11.90 -9.51
C ALA A 492 -29.53 -13.09 -9.95
N ALA A 493 -30.77 -12.82 -10.33
CA ALA A 493 -31.77 -13.79 -10.75
C ALA A 493 -32.29 -13.44 -12.14
N VAL A 494 -32.58 -14.49 -12.91
CA VAL A 494 -33.09 -14.41 -14.29
C VAL A 494 -34.46 -15.08 -14.37
N GLN A 495 -35.06 -15.00 -15.55
CA GLN A 495 -36.36 -15.57 -15.85
C GLN A 495 -36.31 -17.09 -15.97
N SER A 496 -37.43 -17.74 -15.65
CA SER A 496 -37.55 -19.21 -15.69
C SER A 496 -37.17 -19.82 -17.05
N GLY A 497 -37.53 -19.15 -18.16
CA GLY A 497 -37.24 -19.60 -19.52
C GLY A 497 -35.77 -19.52 -19.95
N PHE A 498 -34.92 -18.79 -19.20
CA PHE A 498 -33.50 -18.62 -19.55
C PHE A 498 -32.75 -19.96 -19.58
N ALA A 499 -33.04 -20.85 -18.62
CA ALA A 499 -32.30 -22.12 -18.47
C ALA A 499 -32.51 -23.07 -19.65
N ASP A 500 -33.75 -23.16 -20.16
CA ASP A 500 -34.10 -24.04 -21.28
C ASP A 500 -33.43 -23.56 -22.57
N GLU A 501 -33.44 -22.25 -22.80
CA GLU A 501 -32.80 -21.63 -23.96
C GLU A 501 -31.28 -21.79 -23.93
N ALA A 502 -30.66 -21.51 -22.78
CA ALA A 502 -29.23 -21.68 -22.60
C ALA A 502 -28.76 -23.12 -22.88
N LYS A 503 -29.61 -24.13 -22.61
CA LYS A 503 -29.29 -25.54 -22.84
C LYS A 503 -29.57 -26.00 -24.27
N LYS A 504 -30.61 -25.48 -24.94
CA LYS A 504 -30.95 -25.82 -26.34
C LYS A 504 -29.96 -25.23 -27.33
N ASP A 505 -29.56 -23.97 -27.11
CA ASP A 505 -28.91 -23.16 -28.14
C ASP A 505 -27.38 -23.17 -28.11
N PHE A 506 -26.77 -23.76 -27.08
CA PHE A 506 -25.33 -23.73 -26.88
C PHE A 506 -24.76 -25.10 -26.49
N ALA A 507 -24.13 -25.79 -27.44
CA ALA A 507 -23.38 -27.02 -27.19
C ALA A 507 -22.17 -26.84 -26.23
N THR A 508 -21.81 -25.59 -25.91
CA THR A 508 -20.77 -25.22 -24.94
C THR A 508 -21.27 -25.21 -23.50
N VAL A 509 -22.59 -25.23 -23.26
CA VAL A 509 -23.21 -25.36 -21.94
C VAL A 509 -23.36 -26.86 -21.62
N GLU A 510 -22.65 -27.35 -20.60
CA GLU A 510 -22.67 -28.76 -20.20
C GLU A 510 -23.88 -29.09 -19.33
N GLN A 511 -24.18 -28.23 -18.36
CA GLN A 511 -25.31 -28.36 -17.44
C GLN A 511 -25.84 -26.99 -17.03
N VAL A 512 -27.12 -26.93 -16.67
CA VAL A 512 -27.79 -25.76 -16.10
C VAL A 512 -28.47 -26.19 -14.82
N VAL A 513 -28.39 -25.36 -13.78
CA VAL A 513 -29.14 -25.55 -12.53
C VAL A 513 -29.78 -24.22 -12.13
N ARG A 514 -31.06 -24.25 -11.79
CA ARG A 514 -31.77 -23.12 -11.19
C ARG A 514 -31.93 -23.34 -9.69
N LEU A 515 -31.79 -22.23 -8.97
CA LEU A 515 -32.09 -22.10 -7.56
C LEU A 515 -33.16 -21.01 -7.39
N ARG A 516 -34.21 -21.29 -6.62
CA ARG A 516 -35.25 -20.31 -6.28
C ARG A 516 -35.48 -20.37 -4.78
N PRO A 517 -35.06 -19.33 -4.02
CA PRO A 517 -35.39 -19.27 -2.61
C PRO A 517 -36.90 -19.18 -2.44
N ALA A 518 -37.39 -19.76 -1.35
CA ALA A 518 -38.82 -19.78 -1.06
C ALA A 518 -39.31 -18.45 -0.48
N TYR A 519 -39.02 -17.33 -1.15
CA TYR A 519 -39.32 -15.96 -0.71
C TYR A 519 -40.82 -15.65 -0.55
N GLU A 520 -41.70 -16.48 -1.10
CA GLU A 520 -43.15 -16.32 -1.00
C GLU A 520 -43.70 -16.60 0.40
N GLN A 521 -42.86 -17.07 1.32
CA GLN A 521 -43.19 -17.23 2.72
C GLN A 521 -42.22 -16.42 3.59
N PRO A 522 -42.51 -15.14 3.87
CA PRO A 522 -41.72 -14.31 4.79
C PRO A 522 -41.50 -15.00 6.16
N ALA A 523 -42.46 -15.84 6.54
CA ALA A 523 -42.47 -16.66 7.74
C ALA A 523 -41.65 -17.96 7.67
N GLY A 524 -40.96 -18.28 6.57
CA GLY A 524 -40.28 -19.58 6.42
C GLY A 524 -41.25 -20.78 6.47
N PHE A 525 -40.68 -21.99 6.38
CA PHE A 525 -41.43 -23.23 6.45
C PHE A 525 -41.60 -23.70 7.89
N HIS A 526 -42.81 -24.11 8.25
CA HIS A 526 -43.04 -24.86 9.47
C HIS A 526 -42.73 -26.33 9.22
N VAL A 527 -41.84 -26.89 10.02
CA VAL A 527 -41.41 -28.29 9.93
C VAL A 527 -41.86 -29.00 11.20
N LYS A 528 -42.66 -30.05 11.04
CA LYS A 528 -43.16 -30.82 12.18
C LYS A 528 -42.10 -31.80 12.70
N LYS A 529 -41.75 -31.70 13.99
CA LYS A 529 -40.97 -32.69 14.75
C LYS A 529 -41.85 -33.28 15.87
N GLY A 530 -42.45 -34.44 15.63
CA GLY A 530 -43.40 -35.05 16.58
C GLY A 530 -44.60 -34.12 16.86
N ASN A 531 -44.76 -33.70 18.12
CA ASN A 531 -45.81 -32.76 18.54
C ASN A 531 -45.36 -31.29 18.51
N THR A 532 -44.13 -31.00 18.09
CA THR A 532 -43.60 -29.64 18.02
C THR A 532 -43.45 -29.16 16.59
N VAL A 533 -43.76 -27.90 16.33
CA VAL A 533 -43.58 -27.24 15.04
C VAL A 533 -42.40 -26.28 15.15
N LEU A 534 -41.41 -26.45 14.28
CA LEU A 534 -40.20 -25.61 14.23
C LEU A 534 -40.17 -24.83 12.93
N GLN A 535 -39.77 -23.57 12.99
CA GLN A 535 -39.64 -22.70 11.81
C GLN A 535 -38.25 -22.85 11.16
N GLU A 536 -38.22 -23.03 9.84
CA GLU A 536 -37.01 -23.07 9.02
C GLU A 536 -37.05 -22.01 7.93
N THR A 537 -36.05 -21.12 7.93
CA THR A 537 -35.93 -20.02 6.97
C THR A 537 -34.94 -20.32 5.85
N SER A 538 -34.02 -21.26 6.05
CA SER A 538 -32.96 -21.60 5.09
C SER A 538 -33.39 -22.73 4.14
N VAL A 539 -34.50 -22.50 3.43
CA VAL A 539 -35.09 -23.46 2.48
C VAL A 539 -35.04 -22.92 1.04
N ILE A 540 -34.61 -23.75 0.10
CA ILE A 540 -34.47 -23.39 -1.32
C ILE A 540 -35.03 -24.47 -2.24
N TYR A 541 -35.63 -24.08 -3.35
CA TYR A 541 -35.97 -24.99 -4.44
C TYR A 541 -34.78 -25.13 -5.38
N ALA A 542 -34.46 -26.35 -5.77
CA ALA A 542 -33.33 -26.65 -6.64
C ALA A 542 -33.69 -27.70 -7.71
N ASP A 543 -33.10 -27.54 -8.90
CA ASP A 543 -33.20 -28.53 -9.98
C ASP A 543 -32.42 -29.82 -9.63
N ALA A 544 -32.81 -30.95 -10.24
CA ALA A 544 -32.12 -32.24 -10.10
C ALA A 544 -30.64 -32.22 -10.55
N THR A 545 -30.25 -31.23 -11.36
CA THR A 545 -28.87 -31.03 -11.82
C THR A 545 -27.95 -30.40 -10.78
N LEU A 546 -28.45 -30.05 -9.59
CA LEU A 546 -27.69 -29.41 -8.51
C LEU A 546 -26.33 -30.08 -8.25
N PHE A 547 -26.34 -31.41 -8.08
CA PHE A 547 -25.16 -32.21 -7.77
C PHE A 547 -24.20 -32.44 -8.96
N LYS A 548 -24.62 -32.09 -10.19
CA LYS A 548 -23.76 -32.14 -11.38
C LYS A 548 -22.95 -30.86 -11.57
N VAL A 549 -23.49 -29.74 -11.07
CA VAL A 549 -22.89 -28.40 -11.15
C VAL A 549 -22.07 -28.13 -9.88
N PHE A 550 -22.67 -28.26 -8.70
CA PHE A 550 -22.02 -27.98 -7.41
C PHE A 550 -21.46 -29.26 -6.78
N THR A 551 -20.31 -29.13 -6.10
CA THR A 551 -19.68 -30.24 -5.38
C THR A 551 -20.25 -30.35 -3.97
N LEU A 552 -21.38 -31.05 -3.84
CA LEU A 552 -22.06 -31.30 -2.56
C LEU A 552 -21.98 -32.80 -2.21
N PRO A 553 -21.08 -33.22 -1.29
CA PRO A 553 -20.91 -34.61 -0.95
C PRO A 553 -22.17 -35.21 -0.30
N MET A 554 -22.75 -36.21 -0.93
CA MET A 554 -23.91 -36.94 -0.41
C MET A 554 -23.46 -38.04 0.55
N ILE A 555 -24.05 -38.08 1.75
CA ILE A 555 -23.81 -39.09 2.78
C ILE A 555 -24.74 -40.29 2.55
N THR A 556 -26.02 -40.04 2.27
CA THR A 556 -27.04 -41.05 1.98
C THR A 556 -27.94 -40.60 0.83
N GLY A 557 -28.36 -41.53 -0.03
CA GLY A 557 -29.21 -41.24 -1.20
C GLY A 557 -28.47 -41.34 -2.53
N ASN A 558 -29.16 -41.07 -3.63
CA ASN A 558 -28.57 -41.04 -4.97
C ASN A 558 -28.59 -39.61 -5.55
N PRO A 559 -27.42 -38.96 -5.76
CA PRO A 559 -27.34 -37.59 -6.27
C PRO A 559 -28.04 -37.37 -7.62
N ALA A 560 -28.14 -38.41 -8.46
CA ALA A 560 -28.75 -38.28 -9.79
C ALA A 560 -30.28 -38.21 -9.77
N THR A 561 -30.92 -38.79 -8.75
CA THR A 561 -32.38 -38.90 -8.65
C THR A 561 -32.97 -38.15 -7.45
N ALA A 562 -32.14 -37.63 -6.53
CA ALA A 562 -32.58 -37.08 -5.26
C ALA A 562 -33.62 -35.95 -5.36
N LEU A 563 -33.56 -35.09 -6.38
CA LEU A 563 -34.51 -33.97 -6.56
C LEU A 563 -35.33 -34.08 -7.85
N ALA A 564 -35.38 -35.27 -8.47
CA ALA A 564 -36.03 -35.46 -9.76
C ALA A 564 -37.56 -35.58 -9.69
N GLU A 565 -38.11 -36.02 -8.55
CA GLU A 565 -39.55 -36.19 -8.34
C GLU A 565 -40.13 -35.00 -7.55
N PRO A 566 -41.38 -34.57 -7.81
CA PRO A 566 -42.04 -33.54 -6.99
C PRO A 566 -42.19 -34.00 -5.54
N ASN A 567 -42.30 -33.05 -4.60
CA ASN A 567 -42.43 -33.32 -3.16
C ASN A 567 -41.27 -34.16 -2.58
N THR A 568 -40.06 -33.97 -3.09
CA THR A 568 -38.83 -34.58 -2.55
C THR A 568 -37.90 -33.52 -1.95
N VAL A 569 -37.11 -33.93 -0.95
CA VAL A 569 -36.20 -33.04 -0.21
C VAL A 569 -34.85 -33.68 0.06
N VAL A 570 -33.79 -32.87 -0.05
CA VAL A 570 -32.44 -33.19 0.44
C VAL A 570 -32.11 -32.29 1.64
N LEU A 571 -31.61 -32.90 2.70
CA LEU A 571 -31.26 -32.22 3.96
C LEU A 571 -29.75 -32.20 4.16
N THR A 572 -29.22 -31.21 4.87
CA THR A 572 -27.84 -31.29 5.37
C THR A 572 -27.75 -32.18 6.61
N GLU A 573 -26.54 -32.64 6.93
CA GLU A 573 -26.25 -33.53 8.06
C GLU A 573 -26.78 -32.95 9.39
N SER A 574 -26.55 -31.66 9.63
CA SER A 574 -27.04 -30.99 10.84
C SER A 574 -28.58 -30.96 10.90
N LEU A 575 -29.25 -30.77 9.76
CA LEU A 575 -30.71 -30.69 9.71
C LEU A 575 -31.36 -32.07 9.86
N ALA A 576 -30.78 -33.11 9.25
CA ALA A 576 -31.21 -34.49 9.44
C ALA A 576 -31.12 -34.90 10.92
N LYS A 577 -30.01 -34.59 11.59
CA LYS A 577 -29.86 -34.80 13.04
C LYS A 577 -30.87 -33.97 13.85
N LYS A 578 -31.14 -32.72 13.47
CA LYS A 578 -32.11 -31.87 14.18
C LYS A 578 -33.52 -32.48 14.18
N TYR A 579 -33.99 -33.00 13.04
CA TYR A 579 -35.38 -33.47 12.89
C TYR A 579 -35.59 -34.94 13.21
N PHE A 580 -34.61 -35.78 12.90
CA PHE A 580 -34.74 -37.23 12.98
C PHE A 580 -33.74 -37.89 13.94
N ASP A 581 -32.86 -37.10 14.58
CA ASP A 581 -31.81 -37.55 15.50
C ASP A 581 -30.85 -38.60 14.89
N ALA A 582 -30.86 -38.71 13.55
CA ALA A 582 -30.08 -39.65 12.74
C ALA A 582 -29.73 -39.06 11.36
N VAL A 583 -28.70 -39.61 10.71
CA VAL A 583 -28.26 -39.18 9.37
C VAL A 583 -28.83 -40.08 8.26
N ASN A 584 -29.09 -41.36 8.55
CA ASN A 584 -29.67 -42.28 7.57
C ASN A 584 -31.20 -42.22 7.58
N VAL A 585 -31.74 -41.15 7.00
CA VAL A 585 -33.18 -40.82 7.02
C VAL A 585 -33.82 -40.81 5.64
N ALA A 586 -33.09 -41.31 4.63
CA ALA A 586 -33.62 -41.45 3.27
C ALA A 586 -34.85 -42.39 3.27
N GLY A 587 -35.92 -41.95 2.62
CA GLY A 587 -37.22 -42.61 2.59
C GLY A 587 -38.23 -42.10 3.62
N GLN A 588 -37.79 -41.36 4.65
CA GLN A 588 -38.69 -40.79 5.66
C GLN A 588 -39.44 -39.57 5.12
N THR A 589 -40.55 -39.20 5.76
CA THR A 589 -41.39 -38.06 5.36
C THR A 589 -41.20 -36.89 6.32
N LEU A 590 -41.05 -35.70 5.75
CA LEU A 590 -41.02 -34.42 6.43
C LEU A 590 -42.31 -33.65 6.09
N VAL A 591 -43.05 -33.21 7.11
CA VAL A 591 -44.26 -32.42 6.90
C VAL A 591 -43.93 -30.94 6.98
N LEU A 592 -44.13 -30.23 5.87
CA LEU A 592 -43.94 -28.79 5.74
C LEU A 592 -45.30 -28.07 5.71
N ASN A 593 -45.42 -26.96 6.47
CA ASN A 593 -46.63 -26.12 6.55
C ASN A 593 -47.92 -26.93 6.77
N ASP A 594 -47.83 -27.91 7.67
CA ASP A 594 -48.92 -28.78 8.16
C ASP A 594 -49.58 -29.71 7.12
N THR A 595 -49.36 -29.46 5.82
CA THR A 595 -50.11 -30.08 4.72
C THR A 595 -49.22 -30.66 3.63
N LEU A 596 -47.98 -30.19 3.47
CA LEU A 596 -47.09 -30.61 2.40
C LEU A 596 -46.17 -31.73 2.87
N ASN A 597 -46.40 -32.94 2.39
CA ASN A 597 -45.56 -34.09 2.70
C ASN A 597 -44.39 -34.17 1.72
N PHE A 598 -43.17 -33.97 2.21
CA PHE A 598 -41.93 -34.13 1.44
C PHE A 598 -41.22 -35.41 1.82
N LYS A 599 -40.83 -36.22 0.83
CA LYS A 599 -40.02 -37.42 1.04
C LYS A 599 -38.54 -37.04 1.07
N VAL A 600 -37.84 -37.41 2.14
CA VAL A 600 -36.38 -37.25 2.23
C VAL A 600 -35.72 -38.25 1.30
N THR A 601 -35.01 -37.78 0.29
CA THR A 601 -34.37 -38.64 -0.73
C THR A 601 -32.85 -38.70 -0.59
N GLY A 602 -32.27 -37.76 0.16
CA GLY A 602 -30.85 -37.79 0.48
C GLY A 602 -30.46 -36.86 1.62
N VAL A 603 -29.27 -37.12 2.16
CA VAL A 603 -28.61 -36.28 3.16
C VAL A 603 -27.22 -35.95 2.68
N ILE A 604 -26.84 -34.68 2.71
CA ILE A 604 -25.53 -34.18 2.28
C ILE A 604 -24.73 -33.67 3.48
N LYS A 605 -23.41 -33.59 3.34
CA LYS A 605 -22.57 -32.90 4.33
C LYS A 605 -22.96 -31.42 4.40
N ASP A 606 -22.83 -30.82 5.57
CA ASP A 606 -23.04 -29.37 5.73
C ASP A 606 -22.11 -28.57 4.80
N LEU A 607 -22.64 -27.50 4.22
CA LEU A 607 -21.91 -26.62 3.32
C LEU A 607 -20.81 -25.86 4.10
N PRO A 608 -19.65 -25.58 3.47
CA PRO A 608 -18.65 -24.70 4.07
C PRO A 608 -19.21 -23.28 4.29
N GLU A 609 -18.77 -22.60 5.35
CA GLU A 609 -19.17 -21.19 5.59
C GLU A 609 -18.80 -20.27 4.41
N GLN A 610 -17.74 -20.59 3.68
CA GLN A 610 -17.27 -19.88 2.49
C GLN A 610 -18.08 -20.23 1.22
N SER A 611 -19.38 -20.48 1.34
CA SER A 611 -20.29 -20.57 0.19
C SER A 611 -21.14 -19.31 0.09
N HIS A 612 -21.35 -18.82 -1.13
CA HIS A 612 -22.24 -17.67 -1.35
C HIS A 612 -23.71 -17.97 -1.04
N PHE A 613 -24.09 -19.26 -0.91
CA PHE A 613 -25.40 -19.67 -0.43
C PHE A 613 -25.25 -20.70 0.68
N ASN A 614 -25.99 -20.52 1.78
CA ASN A 614 -25.95 -21.39 2.95
C ASN A 614 -27.37 -21.85 3.30
N TYR A 615 -27.93 -22.73 2.46
CA TYR A 615 -29.24 -23.35 2.66
C TYR A 615 -29.09 -24.76 3.23
N HIS A 616 -30.02 -25.15 4.11
CA HIS A 616 -29.97 -26.44 4.83
C HIS A 616 -31.00 -27.45 4.32
N MET A 617 -31.99 -26.98 3.57
CA MET A 617 -33.07 -27.79 3.01
C MET A 617 -33.25 -27.45 1.53
N PHE A 618 -33.08 -28.46 0.68
CA PHE A 618 -33.21 -28.34 -0.78
C PHE A 618 -34.46 -29.11 -1.23
N LEU A 619 -35.50 -28.38 -1.61
CA LEU A 619 -36.75 -28.93 -2.13
C LEU A 619 -36.66 -29.11 -3.65
N SER A 620 -37.32 -30.12 -4.20
CA SER A 620 -37.38 -30.31 -5.65
C SER A 620 -38.13 -29.17 -6.34
N MET A 621 -37.51 -28.58 -7.36
CA MET A 621 -38.12 -27.55 -8.22
C MET A 621 -39.38 -28.07 -8.95
N GLU A 622 -39.50 -29.38 -9.20
CA GLU A 622 -40.66 -30.01 -9.85
C GLU A 622 -41.96 -29.90 -9.03
N THR A 623 -41.84 -29.51 -7.76
CA THR A 623 -42.96 -29.22 -6.87
C THR A 623 -43.67 -27.92 -7.25
N LEU A 624 -42.96 -26.96 -7.87
CA LEU A 624 -43.52 -25.65 -8.19
C LEU A 624 -44.37 -25.70 -9.48
N PRO A 625 -45.64 -25.23 -9.46
CA PRO A 625 -46.49 -25.19 -10.65
C PRO A 625 -45.88 -24.35 -11.79
N ASP A 626 -45.25 -23.21 -11.45
CA ASP A 626 -44.61 -22.31 -12.41
C ASP A 626 -43.44 -22.95 -13.17
N ASN A 627 -42.78 -23.95 -12.58
CA ASN A 627 -41.68 -24.65 -13.23
C ASN A 627 -42.13 -25.42 -14.48
N ARG A 628 -43.40 -25.87 -14.51
CA ARG A 628 -43.95 -26.67 -15.61
C ARG A 628 -44.32 -25.84 -16.84
N ASN A 629 -44.43 -24.53 -16.70
CA ASN A 629 -44.76 -23.58 -17.77
C ASN A 629 -43.74 -22.42 -17.79
N PRO A 630 -42.51 -22.66 -18.31
CA PRO A 630 -41.47 -21.64 -18.35
C PRO A 630 -41.94 -20.42 -19.13
N ASN A 631 -41.79 -19.24 -18.54
CA ASN A 631 -42.17 -17.97 -19.14
C ASN A 631 -41.05 -16.93 -19.02
N TRP A 632 -41.05 -15.97 -19.94
CA TRP A 632 -40.10 -14.85 -19.98
C TRP A 632 -40.56 -13.64 -19.15
N GLY A 633 -41.72 -13.73 -18.49
CA GLY A 633 -42.26 -12.69 -17.60
C GLY A 633 -41.96 -12.93 -16.11
N GLY A 634 -41.72 -14.17 -15.69
CA GLY A 634 -41.46 -14.57 -14.31
C GLY A 634 -39.97 -14.67 -14.01
N GLY A 635 -39.47 -13.74 -13.19
CA GLY A 635 -38.09 -13.71 -12.67
C GLY A 635 -37.92 -14.44 -11.32
N GLY A 636 -36.74 -14.30 -10.72
CA GLY A 636 -36.46 -14.81 -9.36
C GLY A 636 -35.77 -16.17 -9.30
N TYR A 637 -35.20 -16.66 -10.43
CA TYR A 637 -34.38 -17.86 -10.47
C TYR A 637 -32.90 -17.50 -10.57
N ASN A 638 -32.12 -17.78 -9.53
CA ASN A 638 -30.67 -17.72 -9.61
C ASN A 638 -30.18 -18.92 -10.44
N THR A 639 -29.81 -18.66 -11.70
CA THR A 639 -29.49 -19.70 -12.68
C THR A 639 -27.99 -19.79 -12.89
N TYR A 640 -27.45 -21.00 -12.81
CA TYR A 640 -26.03 -21.28 -12.97
C TYR A 640 -25.80 -22.19 -14.18
N LEU A 641 -24.79 -21.84 -14.96
CA LEU A 641 -24.33 -22.57 -16.15
C LEU A 641 -22.97 -23.18 -15.85
N LEU A 642 -22.85 -24.49 -16.06
CA LEU A 642 -21.57 -25.17 -16.15
C LEU A 642 -21.12 -25.17 -17.61
N LEU A 643 -20.05 -24.44 -17.91
CA LEU A 643 -19.53 -24.30 -19.27
C LEU A 643 -18.35 -25.26 -19.53
N LYS A 644 -18.15 -25.63 -20.80
CA LYS A 644 -16.93 -26.32 -21.22
C LYS A 644 -15.71 -25.39 -21.11
N PRO A 645 -14.50 -25.90 -20.80
CA PRO A 645 -13.29 -25.09 -20.75
C PRO A 645 -13.07 -24.28 -22.03
N GLY A 646 -12.79 -22.98 -21.90
CA GLY A 646 -12.53 -22.09 -23.05
C GLY A 646 -13.79 -21.51 -23.72
N ALA A 647 -14.98 -21.73 -23.17
CA ALA A 647 -16.21 -21.12 -23.69
C ALA A 647 -16.16 -19.58 -23.65
N ASN A 648 -16.62 -18.93 -24.72
CA ASN A 648 -16.69 -17.46 -24.80
C ASN A 648 -17.98 -16.96 -24.12
N THR A 649 -17.86 -16.57 -22.85
CA THR A 649 -18.97 -16.08 -22.03
C THR A 649 -19.63 -14.82 -22.59
N THR A 650 -18.88 -13.93 -23.22
CA THR A 650 -19.41 -12.70 -23.84
C THR A 650 -20.29 -13.01 -25.04
N ALA A 651 -19.90 -13.98 -25.87
CA ALA A 651 -20.70 -14.42 -27.02
C ALA A 651 -22.02 -15.07 -26.56
N ILE A 652 -21.97 -15.93 -25.53
CA ILE A 652 -23.16 -16.56 -24.93
C ILE A 652 -24.09 -15.49 -24.35
N SER A 653 -23.54 -14.56 -23.57
CA SER A 653 -24.29 -13.46 -22.96
C SER A 653 -25.00 -12.60 -24.01
N LYS A 654 -24.30 -12.24 -25.11
CA LYS A 654 -24.84 -11.41 -26.18
C LYS A 654 -25.99 -12.10 -26.92
N LYS A 655 -25.85 -13.38 -27.26
CA LYS A 655 -26.90 -14.14 -27.96
C LYS A 655 -28.10 -14.42 -27.04
N LEU A 656 -27.89 -14.75 -25.76
CA LEU A 656 -29.00 -14.89 -24.82
C LEU A 656 -29.75 -13.57 -24.58
N SER A 657 -29.02 -12.44 -24.58
CA SER A 657 -29.65 -11.11 -24.50
C SER A 657 -30.50 -10.81 -25.73
N SER A 658 -30.04 -11.16 -26.94
CA SER A 658 -30.83 -10.95 -28.16
C SER A 658 -32.08 -11.81 -28.20
N VAL A 659 -31.97 -13.09 -27.80
CA VAL A 659 -33.13 -14.00 -27.74
C VAL A 659 -34.16 -13.48 -26.74
N ALA A 660 -33.73 -13.07 -25.54
CA ALA A 660 -34.67 -12.49 -24.59
C ALA A 660 -35.35 -11.23 -25.14
N MET A 661 -34.60 -10.34 -25.81
CA MET A 661 -35.17 -9.14 -26.44
C MET A 661 -36.26 -9.49 -27.45
N GLU A 662 -36.19 -10.61 -28.20
CA GLU A 662 -37.28 -11.03 -29.10
C GLU A 662 -38.59 -11.33 -28.35
N PHE A 663 -38.50 -11.91 -27.15
CA PHE A 663 -39.67 -12.23 -26.32
C PHE A 663 -40.28 -11.01 -25.62
N ILE A 664 -39.48 -9.98 -25.30
CA ILE A 664 -39.94 -8.79 -24.57
C ILE A 664 -40.04 -7.52 -25.42
N ALA A 665 -39.56 -7.53 -26.66
CA ALA A 665 -39.62 -6.41 -27.60
C ALA A 665 -41.03 -5.78 -27.74
N PRO A 666 -42.15 -6.54 -27.74
CA PRO A 666 -43.48 -5.96 -27.79
C PRO A 666 -43.83 -5.05 -26.60
N TYR A 667 -43.08 -5.16 -25.50
CA TYR A 667 -43.33 -4.47 -24.23
C TYR A 667 -42.23 -3.46 -23.87
N LEU A 668 -41.20 -3.30 -24.71
CA LEU A 668 -40.04 -2.42 -24.46
C LEU A 668 -40.13 -1.12 -25.25
N GLY A 669 -39.66 -0.04 -24.64
CA GLY A 669 -39.43 1.21 -25.34
C GLY A 669 -38.16 1.19 -26.21
N LYS A 670 -38.07 2.13 -27.15
CA LYS A 670 -36.94 2.34 -28.08
C LYS A 670 -35.53 2.42 -27.44
N ASP A 671 -35.43 2.83 -26.17
CA ASP A 671 -34.16 2.98 -25.40
C ASP A 671 -34.03 1.97 -24.23
N ASP A 672 -34.98 1.03 -24.13
CA ASP A 672 -35.01 0.00 -23.10
C ASP A 672 -34.19 -1.21 -23.55
N TYR A 673 -33.56 -1.89 -22.61
CA TYR A 673 -32.83 -3.11 -22.91
C TYR A 673 -32.91 -4.11 -21.77
N LEU A 674 -32.79 -5.37 -22.15
CA LEU A 674 -32.46 -6.45 -21.24
C LEU A 674 -31.14 -7.06 -21.68
N LYS A 675 -30.21 -7.12 -20.74
CA LYS A 675 -28.87 -7.61 -20.96
C LYS A 675 -28.53 -8.67 -19.92
N TYR A 676 -28.13 -9.84 -20.37
CA TYR A 676 -27.53 -10.83 -19.48
C TYR A 676 -26.02 -10.69 -19.44
N THR A 677 -25.46 -10.96 -18.26
CA THR A 677 -24.02 -11.09 -18.05
C THR A 677 -23.75 -12.38 -17.30
N LEU A 678 -22.64 -13.04 -17.59
CA LEU A 678 -22.23 -14.26 -16.89
C LEU A 678 -21.12 -13.95 -15.90
N THR A 679 -21.41 -14.12 -14.62
CA THR A 679 -20.49 -13.84 -13.51
C THR A 679 -19.91 -15.15 -12.97
N PRO A 680 -18.57 -15.32 -12.93
CA PRO A 680 -17.96 -16.51 -12.35
C PRO A 680 -18.38 -16.73 -10.90
N VAL A 681 -18.64 -17.97 -10.50
CA VAL A 681 -19.13 -18.28 -9.14
C VAL A 681 -18.19 -17.75 -8.05
N THR A 682 -16.87 -17.88 -8.25
CA THR A 682 -15.85 -17.41 -7.30
C THR A 682 -15.77 -15.90 -7.14
N SER A 683 -16.44 -15.13 -8.02
CA SER A 683 -16.45 -13.67 -7.97
C SER A 683 -17.70 -13.09 -7.32
N ILE A 684 -18.76 -13.89 -7.14
CA ILE A 684 -20.06 -13.45 -6.62
C ILE A 684 -19.88 -12.75 -5.26
N HIS A 685 -19.26 -13.42 -4.29
CA HIS A 685 -19.12 -12.91 -2.92
C HIS A 685 -18.44 -11.53 -2.85
N LEU A 686 -17.39 -11.27 -3.64
CA LEU A 686 -16.56 -10.06 -3.48
C LEU A 686 -16.82 -8.94 -4.49
N HIS A 687 -17.46 -9.25 -5.62
CA HIS A 687 -17.64 -8.30 -6.72
C HIS A 687 -19.11 -8.07 -7.10
N SER A 688 -20.01 -8.96 -6.69
CA SER A 688 -21.44 -8.79 -6.95
C SER A 688 -22.09 -7.99 -5.84
N ASN A 689 -22.99 -7.09 -6.20
CA ASN A 689 -23.87 -6.36 -5.28
C ASN A 689 -25.21 -6.13 -6.00
N LEU A 690 -25.79 -7.22 -6.51
CA LEU A 690 -27.03 -7.18 -7.29
C LEU A 690 -28.24 -7.38 -6.37
N GLN A 691 -29.44 -7.08 -6.88
CA GLN A 691 -30.66 -7.43 -6.17
C GLN A 691 -30.91 -8.94 -6.26
N GLN A 692 -31.56 -9.53 -5.24
CA GLN A 692 -31.90 -10.96 -5.17
C GLN A 692 -30.67 -11.90 -5.08
N GLU A 693 -29.64 -11.47 -4.36
CA GLU A 693 -28.51 -12.33 -3.97
C GLU A 693 -28.95 -13.44 -3.00
N LEU A 694 -28.37 -14.64 -3.15
CA LEU A 694 -28.68 -15.80 -2.31
C LEU A 694 -28.09 -15.70 -0.90
N GLY A 695 -27.12 -14.82 -0.69
CA GLY A 695 -26.40 -14.63 0.56
C GLY A 695 -25.92 -13.19 0.73
N HIS A 696 -25.23 -12.92 1.84
CA HIS A 696 -24.62 -11.62 2.07
C HIS A 696 -23.32 -11.52 1.31
N ASN A 697 -23.20 -10.51 0.45
CA ASN A 697 -21.99 -10.28 -0.32
C ASN A 697 -20.99 -9.45 0.49
N GLY A 698 -19.72 -9.79 0.36
CA GLY A 698 -18.60 -8.97 0.79
C GLY A 698 -18.23 -7.91 -0.25
N SER A 699 -17.18 -7.14 0.05
CA SER A 699 -16.61 -6.19 -0.90
C SER A 699 -15.11 -6.42 -1.02
N ILE A 700 -14.64 -6.57 -2.26
CA ILE A 700 -13.21 -6.67 -2.57
C ILE A 700 -12.42 -5.45 -2.06
N GLN A 701 -13.06 -4.28 -1.98
CA GLN A 701 -12.42 -3.08 -1.44
C GLN A 701 -11.97 -3.29 0.00
N TYR A 702 -12.75 -3.99 0.82
CA TYR A 702 -12.38 -4.29 2.21
C TYR A 702 -11.20 -5.24 2.30
N VAL A 703 -11.14 -6.23 1.40
CA VAL A 703 -9.98 -7.14 1.30
C VAL A 703 -8.72 -6.35 0.96
N TYR A 704 -8.77 -5.41 0.01
CA TYR A 704 -7.64 -4.53 -0.33
C TYR A 704 -7.24 -3.62 0.81
N ILE A 705 -8.23 -3.00 1.47
CA ILE A 705 -8.01 -2.11 2.59
C ILE A 705 -7.32 -2.86 3.74
N PHE A 706 -7.83 -4.02 4.15
CA PHE A 706 -7.21 -4.81 5.23
C PHE A 706 -5.81 -5.31 4.85
N SER A 707 -5.63 -5.75 3.60
CA SER A 707 -4.31 -6.14 3.09
C SER A 707 -3.31 -4.97 3.17
N ALA A 708 -3.73 -3.76 2.80
CA ALA A 708 -2.90 -2.55 2.88
C ALA A 708 -2.58 -2.19 4.34
N VAL A 709 -3.55 -2.25 5.26
CA VAL A 709 -3.33 -2.01 6.68
C VAL A 709 -2.36 -3.02 7.29
N GLY A 710 -2.53 -4.31 6.97
CA GLY A 710 -1.61 -5.37 7.42
C GLY A 710 -0.18 -5.15 6.92
N LEU A 711 -0.04 -4.78 5.64
CA LEU A 711 1.26 -4.41 5.07
C LEU A 711 1.87 -3.18 5.77
N PHE A 712 1.07 -2.14 6.03
CA PHE A 712 1.53 -0.93 6.72
C PHE A 712 2.00 -1.20 8.14
N ILE A 713 1.27 -2.00 8.91
CA ILE A 713 1.67 -2.43 10.27
C ILE A 713 2.97 -3.22 10.22
N LEU A 714 3.08 -4.15 9.26
CA LEU A 714 4.31 -4.94 9.07
C LEU A 714 5.50 -4.05 8.71
N LEU A 715 5.30 -3.06 7.83
CA LEU A 715 6.32 -2.09 7.46
C LEU A 715 6.74 -1.23 8.66
N ILE A 716 5.79 -0.76 9.49
CA ILE A 716 6.11 -0.04 10.74
C ILE A 716 6.98 -0.93 11.63
N ALA A 717 6.64 -2.21 11.81
CA ALA A 717 7.43 -3.13 12.63
C ALA A 717 8.84 -3.34 12.08
N CYS A 718 8.99 -3.52 10.76
CA CYS A 718 10.29 -3.65 10.09
C CYS A 718 11.14 -2.38 10.22
N VAL A 719 10.53 -1.22 9.97
CA VAL A 719 11.17 0.10 10.07
C VAL A 719 11.61 0.38 11.50
N ASN A 720 10.78 0.01 12.48
CA ASN A 720 11.09 0.11 13.88
C ASN A 720 12.33 -0.75 14.22
N PHE A 721 12.32 -2.03 13.86
CA PHE A 721 13.47 -2.92 14.04
C PHE A 721 14.75 -2.37 13.38
N MET A 722 14.66 -1.87 12.15
CA MET A 722 15.77 -1.24 11.44
C MET A 722 16.32 -0.05 12.22
N ASN A 723 15.44 0.87 12.64
CA ASN A 723 15.79 2.11 13.32
C ASN A 723 16.51 1.82 14.64
N LEU A 724 15.94 0.94 15.45
CA LEU A 724 16.51 0.49 16.70
C LEU A 724 17.86 -0.20 16.46
N SER A 725 17.92 -1.18 15.55
CA SER A 725 19.15 -1.96 15.31
C SER A 725 20.28 -1.10 14.77
N THR A 726 19.93 -0.08 13.99
CA THR A 726 20.87 0.95 13.53
C THR A 726 21.38 1.79 14.69
N ALA A 727 20.53 2.22 15.63
CA ALA A 727 20.96 3.01 16.77
C ALA A 727 22.10 2.31 17.52
N ARG A 728 21.93 1.02 17.84
CA ARG A 728 22.94 0.23 18.55
C ARG A 728 24.20 -0.10 17.74
N SER A 729 24.12 -0.04 16.40
CA SER A 729 25.26 -0.27 15.51
C SER A 729 26.50 0.58 15.87
N SER A 730 26.32 1.79 16.39
CA SER A 730 27.44 2.66 16.80
C SER A 730 28.32 2.04 17.89
N ASN A 731 27.74 1.32 18.84
CA ASN A 731 28.49 0.66 19.92
C ASN A 731 29.30 -0.54 19.40
N ARG A 732 28.84 -1.17 18.30
CA ARG A 732 29.50 -2.29 17.63
C ARG A 732 30.52 -1.84 16.58
N ALA A 733 30.65 -0.53 16.34
CA ALA A 733 31.62 -0.02 15.37
C ALA A 733 33.06 -0.43 15.73
N LYS A 734 33.43 -0.39 17.02
CA LYS A 734 34.74 -0.86 17.53
C LYS A 734 34.99 -2.33 17.23
N GLU A 735 34.02 -3.20 17.52
CA GLU A 735 34.08 -4.64 17.20
C GLU A 735 34.33 -4.88 15.71
N VAL A 736 33.58 -4.19 14.84
CA VAL A 736 33.72 -4.29 13.38
C VAL A 736 35.07 -3.76 12.90
N GLY A 737 35.55 -2.67 13.50
CA GLY A 737 36.87 -2.11 13.22
C GLY A 737 38.00 -3.09 13.53
N VAL A 738 37.99 -3.67 14.73
CA VAL A 738 38.97 -4.68 15.17
C VAL A 738 38.93 -5.91 14.26
N ARG A 739 37.74 -6.46 13.95
CA ARG A 739 37.63 -7.64 13.06
C ARG A 739 38.16 -7.39 11.65
N LYS A 740 37.97 -6.19 11.11
CA LYS A 740 38.53 -5.82 9.79
C LYS A 740 40.05 -5.69 9.81
N VAL A 741 40.61 -5.17 10.90
CA VAL A 741 42.08 -5.13 11.10
C VAL A 741 42.64 -6.54 11.21
N LEU A 742 41.92 -7.44 11.88
CA LEU A 742 42.23 -8.88 11.97
C LEU A 742 41.91 -9.67 10.67
N GLY A 743 41.63 -8.99 9.56
CA GLY A 743 41.49 -9.63 8.24
C GLY A 743 40.09 -10.12 7.87
N SER A 744 39.04 -9.86 8.66
CA SER A 744 37.68 -10.27 8.30
C SER A 744 37.13 -9.46 7.11
N PRO A 745 36.85 -10.08 5.95
CA PRO A 745 36.29 -9.37 4.81
C PRO A 745 34.84 -8.92 5.08
N ARG A 746 34.42 -7.90 4.32
CA ARG A 746 33.11 -7.25 4.45
C ARG A 746 31.92 -8.21 4.36
N LYS A 747 32.02 -9.24 3.50
CA LYS A 747 30.95 -10.23 3.25
C LYS A 747 30.59 -11.05 4.50
N TYR A 748 31.58 -11.47 5.30
CA TYR A 748 31.31 -12.23 6.52
C TYR A 748 30.66 -11.39 7.62
N LEU A 749 30.99 -10.10 7.71
CA LEU A 749 30.31 -9.18 8.62
C LEU A 749 28.85 -8.98 8.22
N ILE A 750 28.59 -8.80 6.92
CA ILE A 750 27.22 -8.68 6.38
C ILE A 750 26.42 -9.95 6.70
N ALA A 751 26.99 -11.13 6.42
CA ALA A 751 26.36 -12.42 6.71
C ALA A 751 26.02 -12.56 8.21
N GLN A 752 26.97 -12.22 9.09
CA GLN A 752 26.75 -12.28 10.54
C GLN A 752 25.58 -11.39 11.01
N PHE A 753 25.51 -10.13 10.57
CA PHE A 753 24.43 -9.22 10.96
C PHE A 753 23.07 -9.63 10.38
N LEU A 754 23.04 -10.19 9.17
CA LEU A 754 21.83 -10.74 8.57
C LEU A 754 21.36 -11.98 9.32
N THR A 755 22.26 -12.90 9.68
CA THR A 755 21.91 -14.07 10.51
C THR A 755 21.34 -13.65 11.86
N GLU A 756 21.92 -12.63 12.51
CA GLU A 756 21.37 -12.08 13.76
C GLU A 756 19.96 -11.52 13.58
N SER A 757 19.71 -10.81 12.48
CA SER A 757 18.39 -10.23 12.18
C SER A 757 17.35 -11.32 11.89
N VAL A 758 17.70 -12.31 11.08
CA VAL A 758 16.84 -13.46 10.76
C VAL A 758 16.51 -14.26 12.02
N LEU A 759 17.46 -14.47 12.95
CA LEU A 759 17.18 -15.16 14.21
C LEU A 759 16.19 -14.39 15.09
N VAL A 760 16.30 -13.05 15.17
CA VAL A 760 15.33 -12.23 15.90
C VAL A 760 13.95 -12.30 15.24
N THR A 761 13.89 -12.21 13.91
CA THR A 761 12.64 -12.34 13.15
C THR A 761 12.01 -13.72 13.34
N PHE A 762 12.81 -14.78 13.33
CA PHE A 762 12.33 -16.15 13.58
C PHE A 762 11.74 -16.28 14.99
N ALA A 763 12.45 -15.83 16.02
CA ALA A 763 11.93 -15.83 17.39
C ALA A 763 10.64 -15.02 17.51
N SER A 764 10.56 -13.88 16.82
CA SER A 764 9.37 -13.04 16.79
C SER A 764 8.20 -13.71 16.07
N ALA A 765 8.46 -14.46 14.99
CA ALA A 765 7.43 -15.18 14.26
C ALA A 765 6.84 -16.33 15.08
N VAL A 766 7.66 -17.05 15.84
CA VAL A 766 7.17 -18.09 16.78
C VAL A 766 6.22 -17.46 17.81
N ILE A 767 6.64 -16.34 18.43
CA ILE A 767 5.79 -15.62 19.39
C ILE A 767 4.53 -15.08 18.70
N ALA A 768 4.65 -14.58 17.47
CA ALA A 768 3.53 -14.08 16.69
C ALA A 768 2.46 -15.14 16.39
N ILE A 769 2.87 -16.38 16.09
CA ILE A 769 1.93 -17.49 15.88
C ILE A 769 1.18 -17.80 17.18
N VAL A 770 1.87 -17.85 18.32
CA VAL A 770 1.25 -18.06 19.64
C VAL A 770 0.28 -16.93 19.97
N MET A 771 0.68 -15.67 19.72
CA MET A 771 -0.19 -14.51 19.91
C MET A 771 -1.43 -14.56 19.00
N ALA A 772 -1.25 -14.86 17.71
CA ALA A 772 -2.36 -14.96 16.78
C ALA A 772 -3.34 -16.08 17.19
N TRP A 773 -2.83 -17.20 17.68
CA TRP A 773 -3.67 -18.27 18.25
C TRP A 773 -4.45 -17.81 19.48
N LEU A 774 -3.80 -17.11 20.42
CA LEU A 774 -4.44 -16.59 21.63
C LEU A 774 -5.51 -15.52 21.33
N PHE A 775 -5.25 -14.63 20.36
CA PHE A 775 -6.17 -13.55 19.99
C PHE A 775 -7.20 -13.94 18.91
N MET A 776 -7.12 -15.15 18.35
CA MET A 776 -8.07 -15.62 17.33
C MET A 776 -9.53 -15.56 17.80
N PRO A 777 -9.90 -15.98 19.03
CA PRO A 777 -11.29 -15.91 19.48
C PRO A 777 -11.83 -14.47 19.54
N LEU A 778 -11.00 -13.54 20.03
CA LEU A 778 -11.34 -12.12 20.04
C LEU A 778 -11.49 -11.58 18.61
N PHE A 779 -10.60 -11.98 17.71
CA PHE A 779 -10.67 -11.60 16.30
C PHE A 779 -11.93 -12.16 15.61
N ASN A 780 -12.34 -13.39 15.93
CA ASN A 780 -13.56 -14.01 15.43
C ASN A 780 -14.82 -13.28 15.91
N GLN A 781 -14.86 -12.83 17.16
CA GLN A 781 -15.97 -12.01 17.67
C GLN A 781 -16.07 -10.68 16.93
N VAL A 782 -14.94 -10.01 16.70
CA VAL A 782 -14.89 -8.70 16.05
C VAL A 782 -15.18 -8.79 14.54
N SER A 783 -14.62 -9.78 13.86
CA SER A 783 -14.87 -10.01 12.42
C SER A 783 -16.20 -10.71 12.14
N GLY A 784 -16.78 -11.37 13.15
CA GLY A 784 -17.94 -12.25 13.02
C GLY A 784 -17.68 -13.42 12.08
N LYS A 785 -16.47 -13.99 12.17
CA LYS A 785 -16.00 -15.16 11.42
C LYS A 785 -15.67 -16.31 12.37
N GLN A 786 -15.58 -17.53 11.86
CA GLN A 786 -15.17 -18.71 12.63
C GLN A 786 -13.80 -19.23 12.18
N LEU A 787 -12.78 -18.37 12.24
CA LEU A 787 -11.42 -18.74 11.84
C LEU A 787 -10.79 -19.67 12.88
N ALA A 788 -10.21 -20.77 12.41
CA ALA A 788 -9.53 -21.74 13.26
C ALA A 788 -8.21 -22.21 12.64
N PHE A 789 -7.26 -22.56 13.50
CA PHE A 789 -6.04 -23.22 13.08
C PHE A 789 -6.33 -24.71 12.83
N THR A 790 -6.52 -25.08 11.57
CA THR A 790 -6.71 -26.48 11.15
C THR A 790 -5.40 -27.07 10.63
N TRP A 791 -5.32 -28.39 10.52
CA TRP A 791 -4.16 -29.07 9.94
C TRP A 791 -3.89 -28.62 8.48
N GLN A 792 -4.98 -28.41 7.72
CA GLN A 792 -4.94 -27.89 6.36
C GLN A 792 -4.34 -26.47 6.33
N THR A 793 -4.67 -25.64 7.32
CA THR A 793 -4.07 -24.32 7.46
C THR A 793 -2.56 -24.41 7.72
N PHE A 794 -2.12 -25.29 8.62
CA PHE A 794 -0.70 -25.45 8.94
C PHE A 794 0.14 -25.86 7.71
N ALA A 795 -0.44 -26.68 6.82
CA ALA A 795 0.25 -27.19 5.63
C ALA A 795 0.79 -26.08 4.71
N TRP A 796 0.05 -24.98 4.51
CA TRP A 796 0.51 -23.84 3.72
C TRP A 796 1.11 -22.72 4.58
N LEU A 797 0.64 -22.55 5.82
CA LEU A 797 1.05 -21.45 6.68
C LEU A 797 2.53 -21.57 7.10
N VAL A 798 2.99 -22.76 7.48
CA VAL A 798 4.37 -22.99 7.94
C VAL A 798 5.40 -22.62 6.85
N PRO A 799 5.34 -23.17 5.63
CA PRO A 799 6.30 -22.80 4.59
C PRO A 799 6.21 -21.32 4.21
N CYS A 800 5.01 -20.74 4.10
CA CYS A 800 4.84 -19.30 3.81
C CYS A 800 5.44 -18.42 4.92
N SER A 801 5.22 -18.75 6.19
CA SER A 801 5.77 -18.01 7.32
C SER A 801 7.30 -18.09 7.38
N LEU A 802 7.89 -19.22 7.00
CA LEU A 802 9.35 -19.40 6.95
C LEU A 802 9.98 -18.53 5.85
N VAL A 803 9.37 -18.51 4.67
CA VAL A 803 9.77 -17.59 3.58
C VAL A 803 9.64 -16.13 4.02
N LEU A 804 8.53 -15.79 4.69
CA LEU A 804 8.28 -14.44 5.19
C LEU A 804 9.32 -14.01 6.25
N VAL A 805 9.70 -14.91 7.18
CA VAL A 805 10.75 -14.67 8.18
C VAL A 805 12.08 -14.35 7.51
N VAL A 806 12.43 -15.08 6.46
CA VAL A 806 13.64 -14.81 5.69
C VAL A 806 13.55 -13.43 5.05
N ILE A 807 12.50 -13.15 4.30
CA ILE A 807 12.31 -11.85 3.61
C ILE A 807 12.37 -10.68 4.60
N ILE A 808 11.61 -10.75 5.70
CA ILE A 808 11.59 -9.71 6.73
C ILE A 808 12.94 -9.58 7.41
N GLY A 809 13.59 -10.69 7.79
CA GLY A 809 14.91 -10.66 8.42
C GLY A 809 15.96 -10.03 7.52
N PHE A 810 15.90 -10.27 6.20
CA PHE A 810 16.74 -9.62 5.21
C PHE A 810 16.41 -8.14 5.06
N ILE A 811 15.14 -7.77 4.91
CA ILE A 811 14.71 -6.36 4.82
C ILE A 811 15.18 -5.63 6.08
N ALA A 812 14.73 -6.06 7.25
CA ALA A 812 14.96 -5.42 8.54
C ALA A 812 16.46 -5.39 8.93
N GLY A 813 17.24 -6.41 8.53
CA GLY A 813 18.68 -6.51 8.77
C GLY A 813 19.57 -5.86 7.71
N SER A 814 19.04 -5.57 6.52
CA SER A 814 19.82 -5.09 5.37
C SER A 814 20.58 -3.81 5.71
N TYR A 815 19.88 -2.79 6.21
CA TYR A 815 20.48 -1.48 6.45
C TYR A 815 21.59 -1.52 7.50
N PRO A 816 21.38 -2.06 8.71
CA PRO A 816 22.47 -2.26 9.68
C PRO A 816 23.66 -3.01 9.07
N ALA A 817 23.42 -4.14 8.37
CA ALA A 817 24.48 -4.97 7.81
C ALA A 817 25.33 -4.22 6.74
N PHE A 818 24.68 -3.50 5.83
CA PHE A 818 25.39 -2.76 4.77
C PHE A 818 26.04 -1.47 5.27
N PHE A 819 25.43 -0.79 6.24
CA PHE A 819 25.97 0.44 6.84
C PHE A 819 27.18 0.16 7.72
N LEU A 820 27.06 -0.77 8.68
CA LEU A 820 28.15 -1.17 9.59
C LEU A 820 29.37 -1.70 8.84
N SER A 821 29.12 -2.51 7.82
CA SER A 821 30.19 -3.14 7.05
C SER A 821 30.99 -2.13 6.21
N ARG A 822 30.58 -0.85 6.10
CA ARG A 822 31.33 0.21 5.42
C ARG A 822 32.32 0.97 6.31
N PHE A 823 32.31 0.76 7.63
CA PHE A 823 33.19 1.51 8.53
C PHE A 823 34.69 1.30 8.24
N GLN A 824 35.44 2.39 8.19
CA GLN A 824 36.89 2.38 8.04
C GLN A 824 37.54 2.17 9.42
N PRO A 825 38.37 1.13 9.62
CA PRO A 825 38.95 0.83 10.93
C PRO A 825 39.72 1.98 11.56
N VAL A 826 40.43 2.77 10.74
CA VAL A 826 41.20 3.94 11.17
C VAL A 826 40.34 5.01 11.85
N ASN A 827 39.11 5.23 11.36
CA ASN A 827 38.22 6.25 11.94
C ASN A 827 37.57 5.76 13.24
N VAL A 828 37.33 4.45 13.34
CA VAL A 828 36.76 3.81 14.51
C VAL A 828 37.74 3.80 15.68
N LEU A 829 39.00 3.42 15.42
CA LEU A 829 40.03 3.27 16.45
C LEU A 829 40.56 4.61 16.98
N LYS A 830 40.53 5.67 16.16
CA LYS A 830 40.93 7.04 16.57
C LYS A 830 39.87 7.80 17.38
N GLY A 831 38.77 7.16 17.80
CA GLY A 831 37.78 7.78 18.69
C GLY A 831 36.98 8.96 18.10
N ARG A 832 37.10 9.25 16.79
CA ARG A 832 36.42 10.38 16.10
C ARG A 832 34.90 10.21 15.95
N PHE A 833 34.26 9.40 16.80
CA PHE A 833 32.84 9.08 16.74
C PHE A 833 31.90 10.07 17.45
N SER A 834 32.39 11.22 17.93
CA SER A 834 31.55 12.22 18.62
C SER A 834 30.47 12.89 17.75
N ALA A 835 30.41 12.60 16.43
CA ALA A 835 29.36 13.12 15.53
C ALA A 835 28.11 12.23 15.42
N GLY A 836 27.97 11.20 16.27
CA GLY A 836 27.03 10.08 16.13
C GLY A 836 25.52 10.35 16.29
N PHE A 837 25.09 11.53 16.73
CA PHE A 837 23.65 11.84 16.87
C PHE A 837 23.07 12.73 15.75
N LYS A 838 23.90 13.52 15.06
CA LYS A 838 23.43 14.53 14.07
C LYS A 838 23.43 14.06 12.60
N GLY A 839 23.87 12.83 12.29
CA GLY A 839 24.25 12.42 10.93
C GLY A 839 23.43 11.29 10.26
N GLY A 840 22.30 10.84 10.80
CA GLY A 840 21.54 9.71 10.24
C GLY A 840 20.31 10.12 9.44
N SER A 841 20.44 10.76 8.27
CA SER A 841 19.28 11.20 7.48
C SER A 841 18.29 10.09 7.13
N LEU A 842 18.75 8.84 7.00
CA LEU A 842 17.86 7.72 6.74
C LEU A 842 17.00 7.38 7.96
N ARG A 843 17.55 7.49 9.17
CA ARG A 843 16.77 7.30 10.40
C ARG A 843 15.66 8.34 10.48
N SER A 844 15.98 9.60 10.21
CA SER A 844 14.97 10.67 10.15
C SER A 844 13.89 10.37 9.11
N PHE A 845 14.25 9.88 7.92
CA PHE A 845 13.29 9.41 6.91
C PHE A 845 12.41 8.27 7.42
N LEU A 846 13.02 7.23 8.00
CA LEU A 846 12.32 6.07 8.55
C LEU A 846 11.35 6.45 9.70
N LEU A 847 11.73 7.41 10.54
CA LEU A 847 10.81 7.98 11.55
C LEU A 847 9.66 8.75 10.91
N VAL A 848 9.92 9.57 9.89
CA VAL A 848 8.84 10.30 9.21
C VAL A 848 7.89 9.33 8.51
N PHE A 849 8.41 8.26 7.90
CA PHE A 849 7.61 7.23 7.26
C PHE A 849 6.70 6.48 8.24
N GLN A 850 7.23 5.98 9.37
CA GLN A 850 6.40 5.28 10.37
C GLN A 850 5.31 6.18 10.96
N PHE A 851 5.63 7.46 11.25
CA PHE A 851 4.65 8.40 11.81
C PHE A 851 3.64 8.82 10.74
N GLY A 852 4.06 8.95 9.48
CA GLY A 852 3.17 9.25 8.37
C GLY A 852 2.09 8.18 8.20
N ILE A 853 2.47 6.90 8.23
CA ILE A 853 1.51 5.79 8.22
C ILE A 853 0.60 5.83 9.44
N SER A 854 1.14 6.07 10.64
CA SER A 854 0.32 6.13 11.86
C SER A 854 -0.72 7.26 11.80
N ILE A 855 -0.32 8.45 11.35
CA ILE A 855 -1.22 9.61 11.17
C ILE A 855 -2.27 9.32 10.09
N PHE A 856 -1.88 8.67 8.98
CA PHE A 856 -2.81 8.25 7.94
C PHE A 856 -3.90 7.32 8.51
N LEU A 857 -3.51 6.31 9.30
CA LEU A 857 -4.45 5.40 9.94
C LEU A 857 -5.37 6.09 10.97
N ILE A 858 -4.85 7.05 11.74
CA ILE A 858 -5.66 7.86 12.68
C ILE A 858 -6.70 8.67 11.93
N ILE A 859 -6.30 9.40 10.88
CA ILE A 859 -7.23 10.20 10.07
C ILE A 859 -8.29 9.29 9.43
N GLY A 860 -7.88 8.17 8.83
CA GLY A 860 -8.80 7.21 8.23
C GLY A 860 -9.83 6.67 9.23
N THR A 861 -9.37 6.29 10.42
CA THR A 861 -10.25 5.81 11.50
C THR A 861 -11.25 6.87 11.93
N MET A 862 -10.82 8.12 12.12
CA MET A 862 -11.73 9.20 12.51
C MET A 862 -12.77 9.48 11.43
N VAL A 863 -12.38 9.46 10.15
CA VAL A 863 -13.33 9.67 9.04
C VAL A 863 -14.33 8.51 8.91
N ILE A 864 -13.87 7.25 9.02
CA ILE A 864 -14.75 6.07 9.03
C ILE A 864 -15.74 6.15 10.20
N TYR A 865 -15.23 6.47 11.39
CA TYR A 865 -16.08 6.63 12.59
C TYR A 865 -17.11 7.75 12.41
N ASN A 866 -16.70 8.90 11.85
CA ASN A 866 -17.61 10.00 11.58
C ASN A 866 -18.67 9.63 10.53
N GLN A 867 -18.32 8.88 9.49
CA GLN A 867 -19.26 8.38 8.50
C GLN A 867 -20.26 7.38 9.10
N LEU A 868 -19.79 6.45 9.94
CA LEU A 868 -20.65 5.51 10.66
C LEU A 868 -21.60 6.24 11.62
N HIS A 869 -21.08 7.21 12.36
CA HIS A 869 -21.88 8.02 13.26
C HIS A 869 -22.94 8.82 12.48
N TYR A 870 -22.55 9.44 11.36
CA TYR A 870 -23.47 10.14 10.47
C TYR A 870 -24.60 9.22 9.98
N ILE A 871 -24.28 8.00 9.55
CA ILE A 871 -25.27 6.98 9.15
C ILE A 871 -26.24 6.64 10.29
N GLN A 872 -25.75 6.53 11.51
CA GLN A 872 -26.56 6.16 12.68
C GLN A 872 -27.46 7.30 13.18
N THR A 873 -27.03 8.55 13.06
CA THR A 873 -27.75 9.73 13.58
C THR A 873 -28.56 10.48 12.52
N THR A 874 -28.38 10.16 11.23
CA THR A 874 -29.14 10.81 10.16
C THR A 874 -30.63 10.55 10.34
N ASN A 875 -31.43 11.60 10.19
CA ASN A 875 -32.88 11.47 10.22
C ASN A 875 -33.33 10.66 9.00
N LEU A 876 -33.87 9.47 9.25
CA LEU A 876 -34.31 8.54 8.22
C LEU A 876 -35.67 8.92 7.61
N GLY A 877 -36.35 9.95 8.14
CA GLY A 877 -37.71 10.32 7.73
C GLY A 877 -38.82 9.49 8.38
N TYR A 878 -38.45 8.57 9.28
CA TYR A 878 -39.35 7.78 10.13
C TYR A 878 -38.67 7.47 11.48
N ASN A 879 -39.46 7.06 12.48
CA ASN A 879 -39.00 6.73 13.82
C ASN A 879 -38.80 5.22 13.98
N ARG A 880 -37.54 4.78 14.12
CA ARG A 880 -37.18 3.39 14.39
C ARG A 880 -37.12 3.02 15.88
N ASN A 881 -36.90 4.01 16.74
CA ASN A 881 -36.63 3.79 18.16
C ASN A 881 -37.85 3.15 18.82
N GLN A 882 -37.66 2.09 19.59
CA GLN A 882 -38.76 1.43 20.34
C GLN A 882 -39.92 0.93 19.45
N VAL A 883 -39.64 0.56 18.19
CA VAL A 883 -40.60 -0.13 17.32
C VAL A 883 -40.33 -1.64 17.36
N LEU A 884 -41.29 -2.39 17.87
CA LEU A 884 -41.30 -3.85 17.88
C LEU A 884 -41.99 -4.35 16.61
N ILE A 885 -41.32 -5.23 15.86
CA ILE A 885 -41.86 -5.87 14.67
C ILE A 885 -42.25 -7.30 15.06
N ILE A 886 -43.56 -7.57 15.13
CA ILE A 886 -44.08 -8.92 15.28
C ILE A 886 -44.26 -9.48 13.88
N LYS A 887 -43.54 -10.56 13.58
CA LYS A 887 -43.49 -11.16 12.25
C LYS A 887 -44.61 -12.17 12.06
N ASN A 888 -44.91 -12.50 10.81
CA ASN A 888 -45.79 -13.61 10.41
C ASN A 888 -47.27 -13.37 10.75
N THR A 889 -47.67 -12.11 10.91
CA THR A 889 -49.05 -11.76 11.29
C THR A 889 -50.03 -12.07 10.17
N GLU A 890 -49.57 -12.12 8.91
CA GLU A 890 -50.37 -12.50 7.76
C GLU A 890 -51.01 -13.89 7.91
N ARG A 891 -50.39 -14.77 8.70
CA ARG A 891 -50.94 -16.11 9.00
C ARG A 891 -52.12 -16.08 9.97
N LEU A 892 -52.35 -14.98 10.67
CA LEU A 892 -53.55 -14.75 11.47
C LEU A 892 -54.77 -14.42 10.59
N ASN A 893 -54.58 -14.16 9.29
CA ASN A 893 -55.63 -13.80 8.34
C ASN A 893 -56.53 -12.68 8.92
N ASN A 894 -57.84 -12.95 9.04
CA ASN A 894 -58.81 -11.99 9.57
C ASN A 894 -58.60 -11.66 11.06
N GLN A 895 -57.90 -12.50 11.82
CA GLN A 895 -57.62 -12.28 13.25
C GLN A 895 -56.44 -11.32 13.48
N ALA A 896 -55.66 -10.98 12.45
CA ALA A 896 -54.57 -10.00 12.56
C ALA A 896 -55.07 -8.63 13.03
N GLN A 897 -56.22 -8.19 12.53
CA GLN A 897 -56.85 -6.93 12.97
C GLN A 897 -57.30 -7.01 14.42
N THR A 898 -57.91 -8.14 14.83
CA THR A 898 -58.27 -8.36 16.23
C THR A 898 -57.04 -8.35 17.14
N PHE A 899 -55.95 -8.99 16.72
CA PHE A 899 -54.68 -8.98 17.44
C PHE A 899 -54.12 -7.55 17.57
N LYS A 900 -54.05 -6.79 16.46
CA LYS A 900 -53.65 -5.37 16.46
C LYS A 900 -54.45 -4.57 17.50
N GLN A 901 -55.78 -4.70 17.52
CA GLN A 901 -56.64 -3.97 18.47
C GLN A 901 -56.37 -4.40 19.93
N GLN A 902 -56.19 -5.70 20.19
CA GLN A 902 -55.85 -6.21 21.53
C GLN A 902 -54.47 -5.75 22.02
N ILE A 903 -53.51 -5.55 21.12
CA ILE A 903 -52.19 -5.01 21.44
C ILE A 903 -52.28 -3.50 21.69
N LYS A 904 -53.04 -2.76 20.87
CA LYS A 904 -53.26 -1.31 21.02
C LYS A 904 -53.98 -0.92 22.31
N GLN A 905 -54.70 -1.86 22.94
CA GLN A 905 -55.32 -1.70 24.27
C GLN A 905 -54.33 -1.82 25.44
N LEU A 906 -53.10 -2.28 25.22
CA LEU A 906 -52.10 -2.37 26.27
C LEU A 906 -51.59 -0.95 26.61
N PRO A 907 -51.55 -0.56 27.91
CA PRO A 907 -51.13 0.79 28.29
C PRO A 907 -49.67 1.09 27.94
N GLU A 908 -48.84 0.05 27.74
CA GLU A 908 -47.44 0.20 27.33
C GLU A 908 -47.24 0.41 25.81
N VAL A 909 -48.31 0.36 25.02
CA VAL A 909 -48.29 0.50 23.56
C VAL A 909 -48.85 1.88 23.18
N GLU A 910 -48.07 2.66 22.43
CA GLU A 910 -48.47 3.98 21.95
C GLU A 910 -49.33 3.89 20.68
N ASP A 911 -48.89 3.08 19.72
CA ASP A 911 -49.62 2.81 18.49
C ASP A 911 -49.23 1.45 17.90
N ALA A 912 -50.05 0.94 16.98
CA ALA A 912 -49.77 -0.30 16.28
C ALA A 912 -50.30 -0.24 14.84
N SER A 913 -49.53 -0.79 13.89
CA SER A 913 -49.86 -0.78 12.47
C SER A 913 -49.44 -2.08 11.79
N LEU A 914 -50.34 -2.60 10.95
CA LEU A 914 -50.09 -3.73 10.06
C LEU A 914 -49.45 -3.22 8.76
N SER A 915 -48.38 -3.88 8.33
CA SER A 915 -47.72 -3.59 7.06
C SER A 915 -47.16 -4.87 6.42
N GLY A 916 -47.01 -4.87 5.09
CA GLY A 916 -46.27 -5.95 4.43
C GLY A 916 -44.76 -5.71 4.41
N PHE A 917 -44.32 -4.47 4.60
CA PHE A 917 -42.91 -4.09 4.59
C PHE A 917 -42.61 -3.06 5.68
N VAL A 918 -41.36 -3.05 6.11
CA VAL A 918 -40.78 -2.07 7.03
C VAL A 918 -39.56 -1.44 6.38
N PRO A 919 -39.25 -0.15 6.62
CA PRO A 919 -38.17 0.56 5.96
C PRO A 919 -36.78 0.22 6.52
N THR A 920 -36.48 -1.07 6.78
CA THR A 920 -35.22 -1.57 7.33
C THR A 920 -34.26 -2.17 6.29
N GLY A 921 -34.53 -1.97 4.98
CA GLY A 921 -33.66 -2.44 3.90
C GLY A 921 -33.93 -3.86 3.38
N VAL A 922 -35.02 -4.50 3.80
CA VAL A 922 -35.44 -5.82 3.31
C VAL A 922 -36.10 -5.68 1.93
N ALA A 923 -35.82 -6.63 1.03
CA ALA A 923 -36.34 -6.65 -0.34
C ALA A 923 -37.88 -6.56 -0.36
N SER A 924 -38.41 -5.53 -1.02
CA SER A 924 -39.84 -5.40 -1.30
C SER A 924 -40.17 -5.74 -2.74
N LYS A 925 -41.47 -5.94 -3.00
CA LYS A 925 -41.97 -6.26 -4.32
C LYS A 925 -41.98 -5.00 -5.19
N ILE A 926 -41.02 -4.90 -6.09
CA ILE A 926 -40.99 -3.87 -7.12
C ILE A 926 -42.15 -4.12 -8.09
N THR A 927 -42.92 -3.07 -8.36
CA THR A 927 -44.08 -3.11 -9.26
C THR A 927 -43.93 -2.01 -10.31
N ALA A 928 -44.27 -2.32 -11.56
CA ALA A 928 -44.40 -1.32 -12.61
C ALA A 928 -45.71 -0.56 -12.45
N LEU A 929 -45.62 0.77 -12.32
CA LEU A 929 -46.75 1.69 -12.31
C LEU A 929 -46.69 2.60 -13.53
N PHE A 930 -47.85 2.96 -14.06
CA PHE A 930 -47.99 3.73 -15.29
C PHE A 930 -48.79 5.02 -15.02
N PRO A 931 -48.41 6.16 -15.60
CA PRO A 931 -49.19 7.40 -15.47
C PRO A 931 -50.42 7.43 -16.38
N ASP A 932 -50.48 6.55 -17.39
CA ASP A 932 -51.56 6.46 -18.38
C ASP A 932 -52.17 5.05 -18.46
N ALA A 933 -53.44 4.99 -18.89
CA ALA A 933 -54.17 3.74 -19.08
C ALA A 933 -53.72 2.96 -20.33
N THR A 934 -52.94 3.59 -21.21
CA THR A 934 -52.32 2.96 -22.38
C THR A 934 -51.17 2.02 -22.02
N LEU A 935 -50.73 2.03 -20.76
CA LEU A 935 -49.66 1.17 -20.22
C LEU A 935 -48.37 1.27 -21.05
N THR A 936 -48.07 2.46 -21.55
CA THR A 936 -46.91 2.67 -22.41
C THR A 936 -45.63 2.50 -21.57
N SER A 937 -44.74 1.59 -21.98
CA SER A 937 -43.52 1.22 -21.22
C SER A 937 -42.57 2.40 -20.96
N HIS A 938 -42.53 3.36 -21.89
CA HIS A 938 -41.68 4.56 -21.83
C HIS A 938 -41.93 5.51 -20.65
N THR A 939 -43.12 5.46 -20.06
CA THR A 939 -43.51 6.32 -18.91
C THR A 939 -43.66 5.52 -17.62
N SER A 940 -43.34 4.22 -17.66
CA SER A 940 -43.50 3.31 -16.52
C SER A 940 -42.44 3.55 -15.45
N MET A 941 -42.86 3.45 -14.20
CA MET A 941 -42.01 3.56 -13.02
C MET A 941 -41.97 2.20 -12.32
N LEU A 942 -40.79 1.58 -12.26
CA LEU A 942 -40.51 0.52 -11.31
C LEU A 942 -40.37 1.13 -9.92
N THR A 943 -41.27 0.79 -9.02
CA THR A 943 -41.34 1.38 -7.68
C THR A 943 -41.71 0.35 -6.63
N GLU A 944 -41.33 0.65 -5.40
CA GLU A 944 -41.77 -0.15 -4.26
C GLU A 944 -43.25 0.09 -3.99
N PHE A 945 -44.03 -0.99 -3.94
CA PHE A 945 -45.49 -0.92 -3.78
C PHE A 945 -45.91 -1.59 -2.47
N TRP A 946 -46.02 -0.80 -1.40
CA TRP A 946 -46.14 -1.31 -0.04
C TRP A 946 -47.59 -1.37 0.45
N PRO A 947 -48.08 -2.55 0.86
CA PRO A 947 -49.35 -2.65 1.55
C PRO A 947 -49.19 -2.15 2.98
N VAL A 948 -50.03 -1.18 3.35
CA VAL A 948 -50.06 -0.58 4.68
C VAL A 948 -51.50 -0.43 5.14
N ASP A 949 -51.69 -0.31 6.46
CA ASP A 949 -52.94 0.13 7.04
C ASP A 949 -52.97 1.66 7.27
N GLU A 950 -54.11 2.15 7.76
CA GLU A 950 -54.32 3.57 8.05
C GLU A 950 -53.39 4.14 9.15
N ASP A 951 -52.91 3.29 10.07
CA ASP A 951 -52.11 3.70 11.22
C ASP A 951 -50.61 3.76 10.89
N TYR A 952 -50.18 3.30 9.70
CA TYR A 952 -48.77 3.14 9.35
C TYR A 952 -47.97 4.45 9.38
N ILE A 953 -48.44 5.49 8.68
CA ILE A 953 -47.75 6.79 8.64
C ILE A 953 -47.60 7.37 10.05
N LYS A 954 -48.62 7.19 10.89
CA LYS A 954 -48.63 7.68 12.28
C LYS A 954 -47.70 6.86 13.17
N THR A 955 -47.81 5.54 13.16
CA THR A 955 -47.00 4.61 13.96
C THR A 955 -45.51 4.77 13.64
N MET A 956 -45.18 4.96 12.37
CA MET A 956 -43.81 5.16 11.90
C MET A 956 -43.34 6.61 12.04
N GLY A 957 -44.20 7.55 12.45
CA GLY A 957 -43.84 8.97 12.60
C GLY A 957 -43.43 9.65 11.29
N MET A 958 -43.98 9.23 10.16
CA MET A 958 -43.69 9.79 8.84
C MET A 958 -44.40 11.13 8.64
N GLN A 959 -43.79 12.04 7.87
CA GLN A 959 -44.34 13.37 7.63
C GLN A 959 -45.11 13.44 6.31
N LEU A 960 -46.39 13.78 6.39
CA LEU A 960 -47.20 14.11 5.21
C LEU A 960 -46.88 15.53 4.74
N GLN A 961 -46.49 15.68 3.48
CA GLN A 961 -46.19 16.98 2.86
C GLN A 961 -47.45 17.65 2.32
N SER A 962 -48.33 16.89 1.67
CA SER A 962 -49.57 17.40 1.09
C SER A 962 -50.65 16.30 1.00
N GLY A 963 -51.92 16.71 0.91
CA GLY A 963 -53.05 15.78 0.87
C GLY A 963 -53.42 15.23 2.25
N ARG A 964 -53.86 13.96 2.31
CA ARG A 964 -54.29 13.29 3.55
C ARG A 964 -53.80 11.85 3.67
N ASN A 965 -53.85 11.30 4.88
CA ASN A 965 -53.67 9.87 5.13
C ASN A 965 -54.95 9.07 4.79
N PHE A 966 -54.84 7.74 4.75
CA PHE A 966 -55.97 6.82 4.67
C PHE A 966 -56.89 6.96 5.89
N SER A 967 -58.21 6.77 5.68
CA SER A 967 -59.22 6.86 6.73
C SER A 967 -60.10 5.61 6.77
N PRO A 968 -60.32 4.98 7.95
CA PRO A 968 -61.18 3.80 8.09
C PRO A 968 -62.62 4.02 7.58
N GLY A 969 -63.11 5.26 7.60
CA GLY A 969 -64.47 5.60 7.20
C GLY A 969 -64.69 5.79 5.70
N MET A 970 -63.62 5.84 4.88
CA MET A 970 -63.73 6.15 3.45
C MET A 970 -63.50 4.92 2.58
N LYS A 971 -64.57 4.33 2.06
CA LYS A 971 -64.49 3.16 1.15
C LYS A 971 -63.71 3.44 -0.15
N THR A 972 -63.61 4.70 -0.58
CA THR A 972 -62.82 5.10 -1.76
C THR A 972 -61.31 4.95 -1.56
N ASP A 973 -60.85 4.76 -0.32
CA ASP A 973 -59.42 4.65 -0.02
C ASP A 973 -58.82 3.31 -0.46
N SER A 974 -59.64 2.29 -0.71
CA SER A 974 -59.19 0.98 -1.25
C SER A 974 -58.60 1.06 -2.66
N SER A 975 -58.94 2.10 -3.43
CA SER A 975 -58.38 2.42 -4.75
C SER A 975 -57.54 3.70 -4.72
N SER A 976 -57.02 4.07 -3.55
CA SER A 976 -56.21 5.27 -3.36
C SER A 976 -54.78 4.90 -2.95
N VAL A 977 -53.85 5.81 -3.23
CA VAL A 977 -52.42 5.63 -2.92
C VAL A 977 -51.80 6.90 -2.36
N ILE A 978 -50.75 6.71 -1.58
CA ILE A 978 -49.89 7.78 -1.07
C ILE A 978 -48.50 7.58 -1.65
N ILE A 979 -47.87 8.63 -2.17
CA ILE A 979 -46.56 8.55 -2.83
C ILE A 979 -45.53 9.41 -2.10
N ASN A 980 -44.24 9.16 -2.28
CA ASN A 980 -43.20 10.08 -1.80
C ASN A 980 -42.83 11.18 -2.81
N GLU A 981 -42.02 12.15 -2.38
CA GLU A 981 -41.50 13.23 -3.21
C GLU A 981 -40.74 12.71 -4.43
N ALA A 982 -39.91 11.67 -4.26
CA ALA A 982 -39.18 11.05 -5.37
C ALA A 982 -40.12 10.48 -6.45
N ALA A 983 -41.24 9.85 -6.06
CA ALA A 983 -42.24 9.35 -6.99
C ALA A 983 -42.96 10.49 -7.74
N ALA A 984 -43.36 11.55 -7.04
CA ALA A 984 -43.99 12.73 -7.65
C ALA A 984 -43.07 13.39 -8.69
N LYS A 985 -41.78 13.51 -8.33
CA LYS A 985 -40.73 14.05 -9.21
C LYS A 985 -40.48 13.17 -10.43
N PHE A 986 -40.47 11.84 -10.26
CA PHE A 986 -40.27 10.88 -11.35
C PHE A 986 -41.38 11.00 -12.41
N PHE A 987 -42.64 11.06 -11.98
CA PHE A 987 -43.78 11.24 -12.90
C PHE A 987 -43.87 12.67 -13.48
N GLY A 988 -43.00 13.60 -13.07
CA GLY A 988 -43.05 15.00 -13.51
C GLY A 988 -44.29 15.75 -13.01
N PHE A 989 -44.93 15.27 -11.96
CA PHE A 989 -46.15 15.86 -11.43
C PHE A 989 -45.83 17.09 -10.56
N LYS A 990 -46.14 18.29 -11.07
CA LYS A 990 -46.07 19.54 -10.28
C LYS A 990 -47.14 19.60 -9.18
N ASP A 991 -48.34 19.12 -9.49
CA ASP A 991 -49.41 18.88 -8.53
C ASP A 991 -49.84 17.41 -8.65
N PRO A 992 -49.37 16.53 -7.74
CA PRO A 992 -49.64 15.10 -7.79
C PRO A 992 -51.01 14.71 -7.24
N LEU A 993 -51.69 15.60 -6.49
CA LEU A 993 -52.94 15.25 -5.82
C LEU A 993 -54.06 15.01 -6.84
N ASN A 994 -54.92 14.04 -6.54
CA ASN A 994 -56.04 13.59 -7.38
C ASN A 994 -55.67 13.02 -8.75
N LYS A 995 -54.38 12.94 -9.10
CA LYS A 995 -53.92 12.26 -10.31
C LYS A 995 -54.06 10.76 -10.18
N THR A 996 -54.15 10.11 -11.33
CA THR A 996 -54.34 8.68 -11.44
C THR A 996 -53.05 8.01 -11.87
N ILE A 997 -52.75 6.86 -11.27
CA ILE A 997 -51.72 5.94 -11.72
C ILE A 997 -52.35 4.55 -11.92
N TYR A 998 -51.77 3.76 -12.81
CA TYR A 998 -52.29 2.48 -13.25
C TYR A 998 -51.31 1.36 -12.93
N ARG A 999 -51.84 0.18 -12.64
CA ARG A 999 -51.08 -1.06 -12.43
C ARG A 999 -51.67 -2.16 -13.30
N ASN A 1000 -50.84 -2.96 -13.96
CA ASN A 1000 -51.28 -4.13 -14.72
C ASN A 1000 -50.69 -5.41 -14.12
N THR A 1001 -51.45 -6.08 -13.26
CA THR A 1001 -51.02 -7.36 -12.63
C THR A 1001 -52.07 -8.47 -12.81
N ALA A 1002 -53.35 -8.11 -12.90
CA ALA A 1002 -54.47 -9.01 -13.17
C ALA A 1002 -55.60 -8.20 -13.85
N GLY A 1003 -55.24 -7.43 -14.87
CA GLY A 1003 -56.06 -6.35 -15.45
C GLY A 1003 -55.60 -4.96 -15.02
N VAL A 1004 -56.10 -3.93 -15.74
CA VAL A 1004 -55.76 -2.53 -15.49
C VAL A 1004 -56.46 -2.04 -14.24
N GLN A 1005 -55.70 -1.83 -13.17
CA GLN A 1005 -56.18 -1.30 -11.90
C GLN A 1005 -55.83 0.18 -11.79
N GLN A 1006 -56.82 0.97 -11.38
CA GLN A 1006 -56.71 2.41 -11.24
C GLN A 1006 -56.48 2.80 -9.78
N PHE A 1007 -55.48 3.64 -9.54
CA PHE A 1007 -55.18 4.19 -8.22
C PHE A 1007 -55.16 5.71 -8.26
N LYS A 1008 -55.85 6.34 -7.30
CA LYS A 1008 -55.88 7.81 -7.15
C LYS A 1008 -54.89 8.27 -6.08
N ILE A 1009 -54.05 9.25 -6.40
CA ILE A 1009 -53.10 9.82 -5.44
C ILE A 1009 -53.86 10.76 -4.48
N ILE A 1010 -53.84 10.43 -3.18
CA ILE A 1010 -54.55 11.19 -2.13
C ILE A 1010 -53.62 11.93 -1.16
N GLY A 1011 -52.33 11.60 -1.18
CA GLY A 1011 -51.34 12.21 -0.31
C GLY A 1011 -49.92 12.06 -0.85
N VAL A 1012 -49.06 12.99 -0.43
CA VAL A 1012 -47.62 12.95 -0.66
C VAL A 1012 -46.92 12.99 0.69
N ILE A 1013 -46.06 12.02 0.95
CA ILE A 1013 -45.16 12.00 2.11
C ILE A 1013 -43.78 12.52 1.73
N LYS A 1014 -43.06 13.08 2.70
CA LYS A 1014 -41.65 13.44 2.51
C LYS A 1014 -40.81 12.21 2.20
N ASP A 1015 -39.71 12.40 1.49
CA ASP A 1015 -38.75 11.35 1.23
C ASP A 1015 -38.18 10.75 2.53
N PHE A 1016 -38.08 9.43 2.58
CA PHE A 1016 -37.59 8.66 3.73
C PHE A 1016 -36.64 7.55 3.27
N HIS A 1017 -35.72 7.15 4.15
CA HIS A 1017 -34.62 6.25 3.86
C HIS A 1017 -34.93 4.79 4.22
N PHE A 1018 -35.47 4.05 3.27
CA PHE A 1018 -35.81 2.64 3.47
C PHE A 1018 -34.79 1.63 2.94
N LYS A 1019 -33.77 2.09 2.20
CA LYS A 1019 -32.61 1.30 1.74
C LYS A 1019 -31.34 1.77 2.46
N SER A 1020 -30.20 1.13 2.14
CA SER A 1020 -28.89 1.59 2.60
C SER A 1020 -28.65 3.06 2.23
N LEU A 1021 -28.01 3.83 3.11
CA LEU A 1021 -27.59 5.22 2.88
C LEU A 1021 -26.48 5.35 1.82
N ARG A 1022 -26.02 4.22 1.28
CA ARG A 1022 -25.21 4.18 0.05
C ARG A 1022 -26.04 4.55 -1.19
N GLU A 1023 -27.33 4.26 -1.17
CA GLU A 1023 -28.25 4.44 -2.30
C GLU A 1023 -29.04 5.74 -2.17
N ASN A 1024 -29.45 6.30 -3.30
CA ASN A 1024 -30.39 7.41 -3.35
C ASN A 1024 -31.80 6.92 -2.99
N ILE A 1025 -32.62 7.81 -2.42
CA ILE A 1025 -34.03 7.53 -2.17
C ILE A 1025 -34.75 7.28 -3.50
N THR A 1026 -35.37 6.11 -3.63
CA THR A 1026 -36.15 5.74 -4.82
C THR A 1026 -37.65 5.96 -4.61
N PRO A 1027 -38.46 6.03 -5.68
CA PRO A 1027 -39.91 6.15 -5.58
C PRO A 1027 -40.56 5.02 -4.75
N VAL A 1028 -41.49 5.39 -3.87
CA VAL A 1028 -42.32 4.48 -3.07
C VAL A 1028 -43.80 4.87 -3.20
N VAL A 1029 -44.65 3.86 -3.29
CA VAL A 1029 -46.11 4.01 -3.27
C VAL A 1029 -46.70 3.12 -2.17
N LEU A 1030 -47.43 3.76 -1.25
CA LEU A 1030 -48.19 3.10 -0.20
C LEU A 1030 -49.63 2.92 -0.68
N TYR A 1031 -50.20 1.73 -0.49
CA TYR A 1031 -51.60 1.45 -0.78
C TYR A 1031 -52.28 0.77 0.39
N LEU A 1032 -53.57 1.05 0.55
CA LEU A 1032 -54.36 0.47 1.62
C LEU A 1032 -54.63 -1.01 1.34
N ALA A 1033 -54.15 -1.88 2.22
CA ALA A 1033 -54.45 -3.30 2.22
C ALA A 1033 -54.42 -3.85 3.64
N GLY A 1034 -55.13 -4.97 3.88
CA GLY A 1034 -55.03 -5.71 5.14
C GLY A 1034 -53.63 -6.28 5.39
N ASP A 1035 -53.50 -7.05 6.48
CA ASP A 1035 -52.22 -7.64 6.87
C ASP A 1035 -51.59 -8.50 5.76
N LYS A 1036 -50.33 -8.22 5.47
CA LYS A 1036 -49.51 -8.92 4.48
C LYS A 1036 -48.09 -9.20 4.94
N GLY A 1037 -47.75 -9.06 6.24
CA GLY A 1037 -46.41 -9.44 6.68
C GLY A 1037 -46.06 -9.26 8.17
N ALA A 1038 -46.36 -8.09 8.75
CA ALA A 1038 -45.94 -7.78 10.11
C ALA A 1038 -46.85 -6.78 10.83
N LEU A 1039 -46.89 -6.89 12.15
CA LEU A 1039 -47.45 -5.89 13.05
C LEU A 1039 -46.32 -5.09 13.69
N ASN A 1040 -46.24 -3.80 13.35
CA ASN A 1040 -45.32 -2.84 13.93
C ASN A 1040 -45.99 -2.20 15.15
N VAL A 1041 -45.35 -2.32 16.30
CA VAL A 1041 -45.89 -1.85 17.58
C VAL A 1041 -44.93 -0.81 18.15
N LYS A 1042 -45.42 0.41 18.31
CA LYS A 1042 -44.69 1.50 18.96
C LYS A 1042 -44.82 1.37 20.47
N LEU A 1043 -43.69 1.25 21.15
CA LEU A 1043 -43.65 1.01 22.59
C LEU A 1043 -43.40 2.32 23.36
N ASN A 1044 -44.04 2.45 24.53
CA ASN A 1044 -43.79 3.52 25.49
C ASN A 1044 -43.49 2.94 26.88
N THR A 1045 -42.52 2.02 26.96
CA THR A 1045 -42.11 1.43 28.24
C THR A 1045 -40.62 1.11 28.27
N ALA A 1046 -40.01 1.25 29.44
CA ALA A 1046 -38.67 0.75 29.72
C ALA A 1046 -38.66 -0.75 30.09
N ASN A 1047 -39.80 -1.31 30.54
CA ASN A 1047 -39.92 -2.72 30.94
C ASN A 1047 -40.42 -3.59 29.78
N ILE A 1048 -39.55 -3.78 28.79
CA ILE A 1048 -39.82 -4.58 27.58
C ILE A 1048 -40.13 -6.04 27.93
N THR A 1049 -39.44 -6.63 28.90
CA THR A 1049 -39.59 -8.06 29.25
C THR A 1049 -41.00 -8.39 29.71
N SER A 1050 -41.59 -7.55 30.57
CA SER A 1050 -42.98 -7.73 31.04
C SER A 1050 -43.99 -7.61 29.89
N LEU A 1051 -43.80 -6.59 29.03
CA LEU A 1051 -44.65 -6.41 27.85
C LEU A 1051 -44.56 -7.59 26.88
N MET A 1052 -43.36 -8.13 26.64
CA MET A 1052 -43.18 -9.30 25.78
C MET A 1052 -43.92 -10.52 26.31
N GLY A 1053 -43.99 -10.71 27.63
CA GLY A 1053 -44.83 -11.75 28.25
C GLY A 1053 -46.30 -11.59 27.86
N LYS A 1054 -46.86 -10.38 28.06
CA LYS A 1054 -48.26 -10.05 27.73
C LYS A 1054 -48.58 -10.25 26.24
N ILE A 1055 -47.69 -9.80 25.35
CA ILE A 1055 -47.85 -9.93 23.89
C ILE A 1055 -47.81 -11.42 23.50
N LYS A 1056 -46.87 -12.18 24.06
CA LYS A 1056 -46.73 -13.63 23.79
C LYS A 1056 -47.96 -14.41 24.25
N ASP A 1057 -48.55 -14.06 25.39
CA ASP A 1057 -49.77 -14.71 25.88
C ASP A 1057 -50.98 -14.41 24.98
N LYS A 1058 -51.12 -13.14 24.53
CA LYS A 1058 -52.15 -12.77 23.54
C LYS A 1058 -51.94 -13.48 22.20
N TRP A 1059 -50.70 -13.61 21.73
CA TRP A 1059 -50.39 -14.37 20.52
C TRP A 1059 -50.81 -15.83 20.66
N LYS A 1060 -50.42 -16.50 21.77
CA LYS A 1060 -50.78 -17.89 22.05
C LYS A 1060 -52.29 -18.12 22.15
N ALA A 1061 -53.05 -17.14 22.64
CA ALA A 1061 -54.50 -17.25 22.73
C ALA A 1061 -55.19 -17.28 21.36
N ILE A 1062 -54.61 -16.60 20.35
CA ILE A 1062 -55.14 -16.53 18.99
C ILE A 1062 -54.58 -17.66 18.13
N ALA A 1063 -53.27 -17.91 18.23
CA ALA A 1063 -52.55 -18.88 17.41
C ALA A 1063 -51.65 -19.78 18.30
N PRO A 1064 -52.22 -20.74 19.04
CA PRO A 1064 -51.47 -21.61 19.95
C PRO A 1064 -50.43 -22.47 19.24
N ASP A 1065 -50.69 -22.84 17.99
CA ASP A 1065 -49.83 -23.69 17.16
C ASP A 1065 -48.74 -22.89 16.41
N GLN A 1066 -48.70 -21.56 16.54
CA GLN A 1066 -47.73 -20.71 15.84
C GLN A 1066 -46.66 -20.15 16.78
N GLN A 1067 -45.40 -20.22 16.35
CA GLN A 1067 -44.29 -19.63 17.07
C GLN A 1067 -44.39 -18.10 17.05
N PHE A 1068 -44.31 -17.50 18.24
CA PHE A 1068 -44.20 -16.06 18.38
C PHE A 1068 -42.78 -15.59 18.01
N THR A 1069 -42.65 -14.89 16.89
CA THR A 1069 -41.38 -14.37 16.36
C THR A 1069 -41.43 -12.86 16.29
N TYR A 1070 -40.41 -12.20 16.83
CA TYR A 1070 -40.32 -10.74 16.85
C TYR A 1070 -38.89 -10.25 16.62
N SER A 1071 -38.77 -9.01 16.18
CA SER A 1071 -37.50 -8.28 16.11
C SER A 1071 -37.72 -6.81 16.52
N PHE A 1072 -36.63 -6.12 16.85
CA PHE A 1072 -36.67 -4.68 17.03
C PHE A 1072 -36.19 -4.00 15.75
N MET A 1073 -36.88 -2.94 15.36
CA MET A 1073 -36.56 -2.21 14.14
C MET A 1073 -35.14 -1.64 14.15
N ASP A 1074 -34.67 -1.12 15.29
CA ASP A 1074 -33.29 -0.66 15.47
C ASP A 1074 -32.28 -1.79 15.24
N ALA A 1075 -32.57 -3.00 15.71
CA ALA A 1075 -31.68 -4.16 15.57
C ALA A 1075 -31.62 -4.67 14.12
N GLU A 1076 -32.71 -4.55 13.36
CA GLU A 1076 -32.72 -4.83 11.92
C GLU A 1076 -31.99 -3.77 11.12
N PHE A 1077 -32.17 -2.48 11.46
CA PHE A 1077 -31.41 -1.39 10.85
C PHE A 1077 -29.91 -1.56 11.10
N ASP A 1078 -29.51 -1.83 12.35
CA ASP A 1078 -28.11 -2.10 12.70
C ASP A 1078 -27.57 -3.32 11.96
N ALA A 1079 -28.42 -4.32 11.67
CA ALA A 1079 -28.06 -5.49 10.87
C ALA A 1079 -27.57 -5.12 9.47
N ALA A 1080 -28.23 -4.18 8.82
CA ALA A 1080 -27.89 -3.71 7.49
C ALA A 1080 -26.50 -3.03 7.42
N TYR A 1081 -25.99 -2.52 8.55
CA TYR A 1081 -24.67 -1.87 8.66
C TYR A 1081 -23.66 -2.64 9.52
N ARG A 1082 -23.95 -3.90 9.88
CA ARG A 1082 -23.05 -4.71 10.72
C ARG A 1082 -21.67 -4.87 10.07
N ALA A 1083 -21.61 -5.02 8.75
CA ALA A 1083 -20.33 -5.16 8.03
C ALA A 1083 -19.47 -3.90 8.21
N GLU A 1084 -20.04 -2.71 7.98
CA GLU A 1084 -19.37 -1.42 8.15
C GLU A 1084 -18.96 -1.17 9.60
N ASN A 1085 -19.81 -1.50 10.57
CA ASN A 1085 -19.49 -1.39 11.99
C ASN A 1085 -18.30 -2.28 12.37
N ARG A 1086 -18.27 -3.55 11.93
CA ARG A 1086 -17.15 -4.47 12.16
C ARG A 1086 -15.86 -3.91 11.57
N ILE A 1087 -15.91 -3.35 10.37
CA ILE A 1087 -14.76 -2.72 9.72
C ILE A 1087 -14.25 -1.54 10.54
N GLY A 1088 -15.16 -0.67 11.02
CA GLY A 1088 -14.80 0.45 11.89
C GLY A 1088 -14.05 -0.01 13.15
N VAL A 1089 -14.55 -1.05 13.83
CA VAL A 1089 -13.90 -1.62 15.04
C VAL A 1089 -12.52 -2.20 14.71
N ILE A 1090 -12.41 -2.97 13.61
CA ILE A 1090 -11.13 -3.54 13.16
C ILE A 1090 -10.11 -2.43 12.86
N PHE A 1091 -10.53 -1.36 12.20
CA PHE A 1091 -9.69 -0.20 11.91
C PHE A 1091 -9.18 0.51 13.16
N VAL A 1092 -10.05 0.72 14.15
CA VAL A 1092 -9.67 1.30 15.45
C VAL A 1092 -8.61 0.42 16.12
N ALA A 1093 -8.83 -0.90 16.16
CA ALA A 1093 -7.91 -1.84 16.79
C ALA A 1093 -6.53 -1.85 16.11
N PHE A 1094 -6.50 -1.86 14.78
CA PHE A 1094 -5.26 -1.84 13.99
C PHE A 1094 -4.53 -0.51 14.06
N THR A 1095 -5.26 0.61 14.09
CA THR A 1095 -4.69 1.94 14.30
C THR A 1095 -4.06 2.05 15.68
N PHE A 1096 -4.75 1.58 16.73
CA PHE A 1096 -4.21 1.50 18.07
C PHE A 1096 -2.90 0.70 18.10
N LEU A 1097 -2.89 -0.46 17.44
CA LEU A 1097 -1.69 -1.29 17.38
C LEU A 1097 -0.53 -0.61 16.64
N ALA A 1098 -0.80 0.03 15.51
CA ALA A 1098 0.18 0.78 14.75
C ALA A 1098 0.83 1.88 15.61
N ILE A 1099 0.02 2.60 16.40
CA ILE A 1099 0.48 3.59 17.37
C ILE A 1099 1.38 2.93 18.42
N VAL A 1100 0.97 1.82 19.02
CA VAL A 1100 1.77 1.10 20.03
C VAL A 1100 3.14 0.69 19.47
N ILE A 1101 3.19 0.12 18.26
CA ILE A 1101 4.45 -0.28 17.62
C ILE A 1101 5.33 0.94 17.33
N ALA A 1102 4.75 2.04 16.84
CA ALA A 1102 5.48 3.28 16.59
C ALA A 1102 6.05 3.89 17.89
N CYS A 1103 5.29 3.84 18.99
CA CYS A 1103 5.73 4.29 20.31
C CYS A 1103 6.88 3.46 20.85
N LEU A 1104 6.83 2.12 20.74
CA LEU A 1104 7.92 1.23 21.15
C LEU A 1104 9.23 1.59 20.44
N GLY A 1105 9.14 1.94 19.15
CA GLY A 1105 10.30 2.37 18.38
C GLY A 1105 10.86 3.72 18.79
N LEU A 1106 9.99 4.70 18.96
CA LEU A 1106 10.38 6.00 19.46
C LEU A 1106 10.99 5.90 20.87
N PHE A 1107 10.41 5.07 21.73
CA PHE A 1107 10.90 4.81 23.08
C PHE A 1107 12.33 4.25 23.08
N GLY A 1108 12.60 3.21 22.29
CA GLY A 1108 13.95 2.64 22.22
C GLY A 1108 14.98 3.59 21.59
N LEU A 1109 14.56 4.44 20.64
CA LEU A 1109 15.39 5.51 20.07
C LEU A 1109 15.67 6.62 21.08
N ALA A 1110 14.67 7.05 21.84
CA ALA A 1110 14.81 8.08 22.87
C ALA A 1110 15.69 7.59 24.03
N ALA A 1111 15.53 6.33 24.45
CA ALA A 1111 16.39 5.70 25.45
C ALA A 1111 17.86 5.68 24.99
N TYR A 1112 18.10 5.31 23.73
CA TYR A 1112 19.44 5.35 23.14
C TYR A 1112 20.01 6.78 23.05
N ALA A 1113 19.17 7.75 22.70
CA ALA A 1113 19.55 9.16 22.63
C ALA A 1113 19.99 9.71 23.99
N ALA A 1114 19.22 9.38 25.02
CA ALA A 1114 19.53 9.71 26.40
C ALA A 1114 20.86 9.08 26.80
N GLU A 1115 21.08 7.78 26.52
CA GLU A 1115 22.33 7.07 26.83
C GLU A 1115 23.55 7.74 26.18
N GLN A 1116 23.47 8.10 24.89
CA GLN A 1116 24.58 8.77 24.19
C GLN A 1116 24.87 10.18 24.70
N ARG A 1117 23.86 10.90 25.17
CA ARG A 1117 23.99 12.28 25.67
C ARG A 1117 24.16 12.35 27.19
N THR A 1118 24.37 11.23 27.88
CA THR A 1118 24.48 11.19 29.35
C THR A 1118 25.55 12.14 29.91
N LYS A 1119 26.75 12.20 29.31
CA LYS A 1119 27.81 13.15 29.72
C LYS A 1119 27.40 14.61 29.48
N GLU A 1120 26.83 14.91 28.32
CA GLU A 1120 26.35 16.26 27.98
C GLU A 1120 25.24 16.72 28.93
N ILE A 1121 24.29 15.84 29.24
CA ILE A 1121 23.19 16.08 30.18
C ILE A 1121 23.75 16.28 31.59
N GLY A 1122 24.71 15.46 32.02
CA GLY A 1122 25.39 15.58 33.30
C GLY A 1122 26.11 16.93 33.47
N ILE A 1123 26.90 17.33 32.48
CA ILE A 1123 27.61 18.63 32.47
C ILE A 1123 26.60 19.78 32.52
N ARG A 1124 25.57 19.78 31.67
CA ARG A 1124 24.54 20.83 31.64
C ARG A 1124 23.77 20.92 32.95
N LYS A 1125 23.46 19.78 33.58
CA LYS A 1125 22.76 19.72 34.87
C LYS A 1125 23.62 20.30 35.99
N VAL A 1126 24.92 19.98 36.02
CA VAL A 1126 25.88 20.61 36.95
C VAL A 1126 26.02 22.12 36.68
N MET A 1127 25.90 22.55 35.41
CA MET A 1127 25.87 23.96 35.01
C MET A 1127 24.51 24.66 35.23
N GLY A 1128 23.57 24.05 35.99
CA GLY A 1128 22.30 24.67 36.36
C GLY A 1128 21.15 24.53 35.35
N ALA A 1129 21.26 23.67 34.32
CA ALA A 1129 20.15 23.43 33.40
C ALA A 1129 18.97 22.73 34.10
N THR A 1130 17.77 23.30 33.96
CA THR A 1130 16.53 22.72 34.52
C THR A 1130 16.11 21.45 33.77
N VAL A 1131 15.38 20.56 34.44
CA VAL A 1131 14.85 19.32 33.84
C VAL A 1131 14.01 19.60 32.59
N PRO A 1132 13.09 20.59 32.55
CA PRO A 1132 12.34 20.94 31.34
C PRO A 1132 13.24 21.38 30.17
N ALA A 1133 14.32 22.12 30.43
CA ALA A 1133 15.27 22.53 29.39
C ALA A 1133 15.99 21.32 28.76
N LEU A 1134 16.34 20.32 29.58
CA LEU A 1134 16.95 19.07 29.13
C LEU A 1134 15.96 18.20 28.34
N VAL A 1135 14.70 18.13 28.78
CA VAL A 1135 13.62 17.42 28.07
C VAL A 1135 13.32 18.07 26.73
N GLY A 1136 13.24 19.41 26.67
CA GLY A 1136 13.03 20.15 25.43
C GLY A 1136 14.16 19.94 24.42
N LEU A 1137 15.41 19.85 24.87
CA LEU A 1137 16.57 19.59 24.01
C LEU A 1137 16.47 18.23 23.31
N LEU A 1138 16.04 17.19 24.02
CA LEU A 1138 15.88 15.84 23.47
C LEU A 1138 14.62 15.73 22.60
N SER A 1139 13.52 16.35 23.01
CA SER A 1139 12.21 16.24 22.34
C SER A 1139 12.14 17.00 21.02
N LYS A 1140 12.85 18.14 20.90
CA LYS A 1140 12.82 18.98 19.70
C LYS A 1140 13.24 18.25 18.41
N ASP A 1141 14.21 17.35 18.51
CA ASP A 1141 14.70 16.58 17.37
C ASP A 1141 13.64 15.58 16.86
N PHE A 1142 12.82 15.02 17.76
CA PHE A 1142 11.75 14.09 17.40
C PHE A 1142 10.46 14.80 16.96
N ILE A 1143 10.02 15.82 17.69
CA ILE A 1143 8.82 16.60 17.36
C ILE A 1143 8.92 17.20 15.96
N LYS A 1144 10.10 17.70 15.56
CA LYS A 1144 10.32 18.21 14.21
C LYS A 1144 10.05 17.16 13.13
N LEU A 1145 10.39 15.89 13.37
CA LEU A 1145 10.12 14.80 12.42
C LEU A 1145 8.64 14.45 12.38
N VAL A 1146 7.96 14.47 13.53
CA VAL A 1146 6.49 14.26 13.59
C VAL A 1146 5.75 15.37 12.84
N LEU A 1147 6.16 16.63 12.99
CA LEU A 1147 5.58 17.75 12.22
C LEU A 1147 5.74 17.57 10.71
N ILE A 1148 6.91 17.12 10.26
CA ILE A 1148 7.14 16.80 8.84
C ILE A 1148 6.21 15.66 8.40
N ALA A 1149 6.02 14.63 9.23
CA ALA A 1149 5.11 13.54 8.93
C ALA A 1149 3.65 14.01 8.80
N ILE A 1150 3.19 14.90 9.67
CA ILE A 1150 1.85 15.50 9.61
C ILE A 1150 1.63 16.22 8.28
N VAL A 1151 2.58 17.09 7.87
CA VAL A 1151 2.45 17.87 6.63
C VAL A 1151 2.33 16.97 5.39
N ILE A 1152 3.02 15.83 5.36
CA ILE A 1152 3.00 14.92 4.21
C ILE A 1152 1.81 13.96 4.27
N ALA A 1153 1.51 13.39 5.44
CA ALA A 1153 0.47 12.38 5.58
C ALA A 1153 -0.95 12.97 5.45
N SER A 1154 -1.17 14.19 5.91
CA SER A 1154 -2.49 14.84 5.90
C SER A 1154 -3.14 14.93 4.52
N PRO A 1155 -2.49 15.47 3.46
CA PRO A 1155 -3.11 15.55 2.14
C PRO A 1155 -3.36 14.17 1.52
N ILE A 1156 -2.47 13.21 1.76
CA ILE A 1156 -2.61 11.84 1.25
C ILE A 1156 -3.80 11.15 1.93
N ALA A 1157 -3.93 11.27 3.25
CA ALA A 1157 -5.04 10.71 4.01
C ALA A 1157 -6.37 11.36 3.62
N TRP A 1158 -6.38 12.69 3.50
CA TRP A 1158 -7.57 13.43 3.07
C TRP A 1158 -8.06 12.95 1.70
N TYR A 1159 -7.17 12.88 0.71
CA TYR A 1159 -7.52 12.46 -0.64
C TYR A 1159 -8.04 11.01 -0.68
N ALA A 1160 -7.34 10.08 -0.03
CA ALA A 1160 -7.75 8.68 0.03
C ALA A 1160 -9.12 8.51 0.70
N MET A 1161 -9.37 9.22 1.80
CA MET A 1161 -10.65 9.15 2.51
C MET A 1161 -11.79 9.84 1.75
N GLN A 1162 -11.50 10.92 1.03
CA GLN A 1162 -12.50 11.57 0.17
C GLN A 1162 -12.97 10.63 -0.93
N GLN A 1163 -12.05 9.87 -1.51
CA GLN A 1163 -12.39 8.87 -2.53
C GLN A 1163 -13.24 7.74 -1.95
N TRP A 1164 -12.88 7.23 -0.76
CA TRP A 1164 -13.67 6.21 -0.09
C TRP A 1164 -15.11 6.70 0.23
N LEU A 1165 -15.25 7.96 0.64
CA LEU A 1165 -16.57 8.58 0.87
C LEU A 1165 -17.38 8.82 -0.42
N HIS A 1166 -16.76 8.71 -1.60
CA HIS A 1166 -17.47 8.86 -2.87
C HIS A 1166 -18.44 7.70 -3.14
N ASP A 1167 -18.19 6.52 -2.56
CA ASP A 1167 -19.05 5.34 -2.70
C ASP A 1167 -20.35 5.44 -1.87
N PHE A 1168 -20.53 6.53 -1.12
CA PHE A 1168 -21.74 6.82 -0.34
C PHE A 1168 -22.51 8.00 -0.95
N ALA A 1169 -23.78 7.78 -1.31
CA ALA A 1169 -24.68 8.87 -1.73
C ALA A 1169 -24.85 9.92 -0.61
N TYR A 1170 -25.00 9.46 0.63
CA TYR A 1170 -25.08 10.30 1.83
C TYR A 1170 -23.77 10.18 2.63
N ARG A 1171 -22.97 11.24 2.61
CA ARG A 1171 -21.60 11.26 3.14
C ARG A 1171 -21.36 12.41 4.11
N ALA A 1172 -20.62 12.13 5.17
CA ALA A 1172 -20.12 13.14 6.09
C ALA A 1172 -19.06 14.01 5.40
N ALA A 1173 -19.08 15.32 5.70
CA ALA A 1173 -18.02 16.21 5.24
C ALA A 1173 -16.72 15.93 6.02
N ILE A 1174 -15.61 15.76 5.32
CA ILE A 1174 -14.30 15.78 5.98
C ILE A 1174 -14.00 17.23 6.36
N HIS A 1175 -13.81 17.48 7.65
CA HIS A 1175 -13.45 18.80 8.18
C HIS A 1175 -11.96 18.83 8.56
N TRP A 1176 -11.33 20.01 8.48
CA TRP A 1176 -9.90 20.20 8.79
C TRP A 1176 -9.53 19.80 10.24
N TRP A 1177 -10.48 19.84 11.17
CA TRP A 1177 -10.24 19.49 12.57
C TRP A 1177 -9.86 18.01 12.76
N HIS A 1178 -10.29 17.09 11.88
CA HIS A 1178 -9.88 15.69 11.94
C HIS A 1178 -8.36 15.56 11.80
N ILE A 1179 -7.76 16.34 10.88
CA ILE A 1179 -6.31 16.41 10.71
C ILE A 1179 -5.66 17.06 11.94
N ALA A 1180 -6.25 18.13 12.46
CA ALA A 1180 -5.70 18.82 13.62
C ALA A 1180 -5.65 17.92 14.86
N ILE A 1181 -6.73 17.17 15.15
CA ILE A 1181 -6.78 16.22 16.27
C ILE A 1181 -5.81 15.07 16.05
N ALA A 1182 -5.76 14.48 14.85
CA ALA A 1182 -4.82 13.40 14.54
C ALA A 1182 -3.36 13.83 14.69
N GLY A 1183 -3.01 15.02 14.19
CA GLY A 1183 -1.70 15.61 14.33
C GLY A 1183 -1.35 15.93 15.79
N MET A 1184 -2.29 16.51 16.55
CA MET A 1184 -2.11 16.80 17.97
C MET A 1184 -1.91 15.53 18.78
N ALA A 1185 -2.72 14.50 18.55
CA ALA A 1185 -2.58 13.20 19.20
C ALA A 1185 -1.20 12.59 18.92
N ALA A 1186 -0.74 12.60 17.68
CA ALA A 1186 0.60 12.12 17.32
C ALA A 1186 1.72 12.91 18.03
N ILE A 1187 1.59 14.23 18.15
CA ILE A 1187 2.55 15.08 18.89
C ILE A 1187 2.55 14.74 20.37
N ILE A 1188 1.38 14.64 21.01
CA ILE A 1188 1.23 14.30 22.43
C ILE A 1188 1.87 12.94 22.71
N ILE A 1189 1.53 11.94 21.92
CA ILE A 1189 2.06 10.57 22.06
C ILE A 1189 3.58 10.56 21.90
N ALA A 1190 4.11 11.23 20.88
CA ALA A 1190 5.55 11.33 20.66
C ALA A 1190 6.26 12.07 21.80
N PHE A 1191 5.68 13.17 22.26
CA PHE A 1191 6.21 13.97 23.36
C PHE A 1191 6.21 13.20 24.68
N ALA A 1192 5.11 12.51 25.01
CA ALA A 1192 5.00 11.68 26.21
C ALA A 1192 6.05 10.57 26.20
N THR A 1193 6.20 9.88 25.07
CA THR A 1193 7.16 8.77 24.90
C THR A 1193 8.61 9.23 25.09
N VAL A 1194 8.99 10.37 24.50
CA VAL A 1194 10.35 10.91 24.60
C VAL A 1194 10.60 11.53 25.97
N SER A 1195 9.63 12.26 26.51
CA SER A 1195 9.74 12.95 27.79
C SER A 1195 9.96 11.98 28.93
N PHE A 1196 9.29 10.82 28.93
CA PHE A 1196 9.51 9.79 29.93
C PHE A 1196 10.99 9.37 30.05
N GLN A 1197 11.65 9.12 28.91
CA GLN A 1197 13.07 8.77 28.90
C GLN A 1197 13.99 9.96 29.21
N ALA A 1198 13.64 11.14 28.70
CA ALA A 1198 14.41 12.35 28.94
C ALA A 1198 14.38 12.75 30.43
N ILE A 1199 13.24 12.62 31.10
CA ILE A 1199 13.08 12.86 32.54
C ILE A 1199 13.91 11.84 33.33
N LYS A 1200 13.80 10.54 33.00
CA LYS A 1200 14.58 9.49 33.66
C LYS A 1200 16.09 9.76 33.57
N ALA A 1201 16.58 10.19 32.40
CA ALA A 1201 17.98 10.55 32.20
C ALA A 1201 18.37 11.85 32.92
N ALA A 1202 17.48 12.85 32.91
CA ALA A 1202 17.70 14.12 33.59
C ALA A 1202 17.67 13.98 35.12
N LEU A 1203 16.95 13.01 35.68
CA LEU A 1203 16.91 12.71 37.12
C LEU A 1203 18.12 11.88 37.60
N ALA A 1204 18.85 11.23 36.69
CA ALA A 1204 20.02 10.44 37.05
C ALA A 1204 21.08 11.30 37.79
N ASN A 1205 21.79 10.67 38.73
CA ASN A 1205 22.80 11.33 39.55
C ASN A 1205 24.01 11.74 38.67
N PRO A 1206 24.30 13.04 38.52
CA PRO A 1206 25.37 13.53 37.66
C PRO A 1206 26.77 13.04 38.09
N VAL A 1207 26.97 12.74 39.38
CA VAL A 1207 28.23 12.20 39.90
C VAL A 1207 28.52 10.81 39.32
N ARG A 1208 27.50 9.95 39.20
CA ARG A 1208 27.65 8.63 38.55
C ARG A 1208 27.88 8.77 37.04
N SER A 1209 27.24 9.74 36.40
CA SER A 1209 27.36 10.00 34.96
C SER A 1209 28.73 10.55 34.54
N LEU A 1210 29.38 11.33 35.42
CA LEU A 1210 30.71 11.91 35.18
C LEU A 1210 31.85 10.96 35.57
N ARG A 1211 31.63 10.07 36.56
CA ARG A 1211 32.62 9.09 37.04
C ARG A 1211 32.65 7.79 36.24
N ALA A 1212 31.71 7.58 35.32
CA ALA A 1212 31.67 6.41 34.44
C ALA A 1212 32.76 6.49 33.35
N GLU A 1213 33.99 6.22 33.74
CA GLU A 1213 35.09 5.66 32.93
C GLU A 1213 36.06 4.92 33.84
#